data_AF-A0A0D6JVB9-F1
#
_entry.id   AF-A0A0D6JVB9-F1
#
_cell.length_a   1.000
_cell.length_b   1.000
_cell.length_c   1.000
_cell.angle_alpha   90.00
_cell.angle_beta   90.00
_cell.angle_gamma   90.00
#
_symmetry.space_group_name_H-M   'P 1'
#
loop_
_entity.id
_entity.type
_entity.pdbx_description
1 polymer ?
#
loop_
_entity_poly.entity_id
_entity_poly.type
_entity_poly.pdbx_seq_one_letter_code
_entity_poly.pdbx_strand_id
1 'polypeptide(L)'
;MSGDQSVADRLRSLPLTGRNRRFVQYLIVGLVGISINEGLLFLVSGIGGLSYVIGGTVGRVVSTFVNFVINDRWTWRSYGGIGHRPWAWRATKYGMTRLVGIAIGVVALVAFVELLGLHYLVANVAAIGVGALWGFTASDRFVWQASREGAVAGDLDWPAVQERLAKVDRPTWSVVAVSAGVFVVFSLLTVQLYRGYWTTGSDFGSYVHMLSTTLDGQGFLIHGKYRVSHPEGSYWGAHFSLTLLLFLPLFAVVRSPMTLLVAKSFLLASSVLALWFVARTHIRSDRLAGAVVLSYALNPFLWSAWLFDFQEQSLLPVLIFGAYYAYARRRYVAFLGLLALVLLTNEFVIFIVIGALSGLVVAAYRGGRLDDERWVLLAGFLFVLFAQVLSGAVMDRFSLYGGIPMASIAGPLKPYVGPRVGVGELLALGVRDPTLIVSALGVNLSDKLLYFVVFLVPVVFLSLNDEVSVGALAPYLLFSWFFAGRSIYYMFGAHYPLYLLPFLYVGAVRVVGRSAISIPSQELLFRLLATVIAINIVTGAVVGFDLNVVPVPTQNEHTETLERAIDGIPADASLLTQNDIYPHVAMRPNATYVVRPDMFHQYQLEYGAITPEYVLYDTRLTGRPYDWSRAVQAAFGDRLGTEYGLYQYQDGIYVYKRGYSGRIALIDDDYEFDERFDAGEFELSQENARVVGDDIVGSGAGEGNLWFGPYIELPPGNYTATYRVNVESTGDDPVLRLNVGAGHNSRVVAERTVGATDGWENVTLAFTLDRPTTGVEFRGAQAGGNGTVRFDAVRVVLQSTDYETGGPGNGTTAAGSAVPPELWMELNSVPAEDDPSVDANESDADVNANESDAETDDTGPAETGGSGVARLAAFPAGLTTGPPPASPARPSRIDSDRAPSAEVSDE
;
A
#
# COMPACT_ATOMS: atom_id res chain seq x y z
N MET A 1 -21.80 8.04 -73.97
CA MET A 1 -20.67 7.86 -73.04
C MET A 1 -21.24 7.84 -71.63
N SER A 2 -21.43 6.66 -71.04
CA SER A 2 -22.05 6.52 -69.72
C SER A 2 -21.14 5.72 -68.81
N GLY A 3 -21.01 6.17 -67.56
CA GLY A 3 -20.66 5.26 -66.46
C GLY A 3 -19.66 5.86 -65.49
N ASP A 4 -20.08 6.87 -64.73
CA ASP A 4 -19.45 7.18 -63.46
C ASP A 4 -19.85 6.07 -62.47
N GLN A 5 -19.17 4.92 -62.55
CA GLN A 5 -19.36 3.80 -61.63
C GLN A 5 -18.61 4.08 -60.34
N SER A 6 -19.35 4.12 -59.23
CA SER A 6 -18.81 4.36 -57.90
C SER A 6 -17.74 3.31 -57.53
N VAL A 7 -16.78 3.65 -56.67
CA VAL A 7 -15.79 2.69 -56.12
C VAL A 7 -16.48 1.45 -55.53
N ALA A 8 -17.71 1.61 -55.02
CA ALA A 8 -18.52 0.51 -54.50
C ALA A 8 -18.97 -0.50 -55.58
N ASP A 9 -19.05 -0.10 -56.85
CA ASP A 9 -19.42 -0.96 -57.98
C ASP A 9 -18.22 -1.74 -58.52
N ARG A 10 -17.03 -1.14 -58.55
CA ARG A 10 -15.78 -1.86 -58.91
C ARG A 10 -15.40 -2.94 -57.89
N LEU A 11 -15.72 -2.71 -56.61
CA LEU A 11 -15.55 -3.74 -55.57
C LEU A 11 -16.59 -4.87 -55.66
N ARG A 12 -17.72 -4.69 -56.38
CA ARG A 12 -18.71 -5.76 -56.65
C ARG A 12 -18.27 -6.72 -57.75
N SER A 13 -17.42 -6.27 -58.68
CA SER A 13 -16.97 -7.08 -59.82
C SER A 13 -15.72 -7.93 -59.54
N LEU A 14 -15.10 -7.82 -58.37
CA LEU A 14 -13.97 -8.66 -57.96
C LEU A 14 -14.45 -10.02 -57.42
N PRO A 15 -13.78 -11.14 -57.74
CA PRO A 15 -14.18 -12.50 -57.32
C PRO A 15 -13.79 -12.77 -55.85
N LEU A 16 -14.22 -11.91 -54.93
CA LEU A 16 -13.96 -12.04 -53.49
C LEU A 16 -15.16 -12.68 -52.79
N THR A 17 -14.91 -13.60 -51.85
CA THR A 17 -15.95 -14.10 -50.95
C THR A 17 -16.55 -12.95 -50.12
N GLY A 18 -17.80 -13.08 -49.67
CA GLY A 18 -18.52 -12.01 -48.97
C GLY A 18 -17.79 -11.48 -47.72
N ARG A 19 -17.00 -12.32 -47.03
CA ARG A 19 -16.19 -11.92 -45.87
C ARG A 19 -14.92 -11.16 -46.28
N ASN A 20 -14.23 -11.61 -47.33
CA ASN A 20 -13.00 -10.97 -47.81
C ASN A 20 -13.29 -9.55 -48.35
N ARG A 21 -14.43 -9.38 -49.02
CA ARG A 21 -14.89 -8.05 -49.46
C ARG A 21 -15.12 -7.10 -48.29
N ARG A 22 -15.76 -7.56 -47.21
CA ARG A 22 -15.96 -6.73 -46.00
C ARG A 22 -14.64 -6.39 -45.30
N PHE A 23 -13.68 -7.31 -45.32
CA PHE A 23 -12.34 -7.02 -44.78
C PHE A 23 -11.67 -5.87 -45.54
N VAL A 24 -11.70 -5.91 -46.88
CA VAL A 24 -11.16 -4.82 -47.71
C VAL A 24 -11.89 -3.50 -47.46
N GLN A 25 -13.23 -3.52 -47.41
CA GLN A 25 -14.03 -2.33 -47.10
C GLN A 25 -13.68 -1.75 -45.72
N TYR A 26 -13.55 -2.62 -44.72
CA TYR A 26 -13.16 -2.25 -43.36
C TYR A 26 -11.76 -1.59 -43.31
N LEU A 27 -10.79 -2.12 -44.06
CA LEU A 27 -9.46 -1.49 -44.18
C LEU A 27 -9.53 -0.11 -44.85
N ILE A 28 -10.34 0.04 -45.90
CA ILE A 28 -10.57 1.34 -46.57
C ILE A 28 -11.18 2.34 -45.58
N VAL A 29 -12.19 1.94 -44.81
CA VAL A 29 -12.77 2.80 -43.76
C VAL A 29 -11.71 3.17 -42.71
N GLY A 30 -10.89 2.20 -42.30
CA GLY A 30 -9.76 2.46 -41.38
C GLY A 30 -8.82 3.54 -41.89
N LEU A 31 -8.45 3.51 -43.18
CA LEU A 31 -7.61 4.53 -43.81
C LEU A 31 -8.27 5.92 -43.81
N VAL A 32 -9.57 5.99 -44.10
CA VAL A 32 -10.33 7.25 -44.01
C VAL A 32 -10.32 7.80 -42.58
N GLY A 33 -10.49 6.93 -41.59
CA GLY A 33 -10.42 7.31 -40.18
C GLY A 33 -9.05 7.86 -39.78
N ILE A 34 -7.97 7.27 -40.28
CA ILE A 34 -6.60 7.79 -40.05
C ILE A 34 -6.49 9.21 -40.61
N SER A 35 -6.95 9.48 -41.84
CA SER A 35 -6.92 10.83 -42.41
C SER A 35 -7.72 11.84 -41.59
N ILE A 36 -8.89 11.44 -41.06
CA ILE A 36 -9.70 12.29 -40.19
C ILE A 36 -9.02 12.54 -38.85
N ASN A 37 -8.41 11.51 -38.26
CA ASN A 37 -7.67 11.62 -37.00
C ASN A 37 -6.54 12.63 -37.12
N GLU A 38 -5.68 12.47 -38.13
CA GLU A 38 -4.53 13.35 -38.36
C GLU A 38 -4.97 14.77 -38.75
N GLY A 39 -6.02 14.90 -39.56
CA GLY A 39 -6.60 16.19 -39.92
C GLY A 39 -7.12 16.96 -38.69
N LEU A 40 -7.85 16.29 -37.80
CA LEU A 40 -8.34 16.91 -36.56
C LEU A 40 -7.22 17.23 -35.58
N LEU A 41 -6.22 16.34 -35.45
CA LEU A 41 -5.03 16.62 -34.65
C LEU A 41 -4.34 17.91 -35.14
N PHE A 42 -4.15 18.05 -36.45
CA PHE A 42 -3.56 19.24 -37.06
C PHE A 42 -4.42 20.50 -36.86
N LEU A 43 -5.74 20.41 -37.06
CA LEU A 43 -6.63 21.56 -36.90
C LEU A 43 -6.71 22.02 -35.44
N VAL A 44 -6.87 21.08 -34.50
CA VAL A 44 -7.04 21.40 -33.08
C VAL A 44 -5.73 21.86 -32.44
N SER A 45 -4.63 21.19 -32.77
CA SER A 45 -3.33 21.46 -32.13
C SER A 45 -2.49 22.45 -32.92
N GLY A 46 -2.40 22.26 -34.24
CA GLY A 46 -1.60 23.10 -35.12
C GLY A 46 -2.22 24.47 -35.39
N ILE A 47 -3.53 24.53 -35.63
CA ILE A 47 -4.23 25.80 -35.90
C ILE A 47 -4.87 26.37 -34.62
N GLY A 48 -5.53 25.51 -33.83
CA GLY A 48 -6.26 25.92 -32.62
C GLY A 48 -5.38 26.18 -31.39
N GLY A 49 -4.08 25.86 -31.45
CA GLY A 49 -3.12 26.10 -30.35
C GLY A 49 -3.34 25.24 -29.11
N LEU A 50 -4.23 24.24 -29.16
CA LEU A 50 -4.45 23.31 -28.05
C LEU A 50 -3.35 22.23 -28.02
N SER A 51 -3.17 21.58 -26.86
CA SER A 51 -2.20 20.48 -26.72
C SER A 51 -2.46 19.37 -27.74
N TYR A 52 -1.38 18.80 -28.30
CA TYR A 52 -1.45 17.65 -29.20
C TYR A 52 -2.09 16.41 -28.54
N VAL A 53 -2.12 16.34 -27.21
CA VAL A 53 -2.83 15.30 -26.46
C VAL A 53 -4.34 15.49 -26.58
N ILE A 54 -4.83 16.72 -26.42
CA ILE A 54 -6.25 17.07 -26.58
C ILE A 54 -6.65 16.87 -28.05
N GLY A 55 -5.88 17.43 -28.98
CA GLY A 55 -6.13 17.27 -30.41
C GLY A 55 -6.12 15.81 -30.85
N GLY A 56 -5.16 15.01 -30.36
CA GLY A 56 -5.09 13.59 -30.64
C GLY A 56 -6.22 12.79 -30.01
N THR A 57 -6.72 13.20 -28.84
CA THR A 57 -7.86 12.55 -28.19
C THR A 57 -9.16 12.84 -28.94
N VAL A 58 -9.40 14.11 -29.27
CA VAL A 58 -10.55 14.54 -30.09
C VAL A 58 -10.52 13.85 -31.45
N GLY A 59 -9.37 13.83 -32.12
CA GLY A 59 -9.18 13.14 -33.40
C GLY A 59 -9.53 11.66 -33.32
N ARG A 60 -9.09 10.95 -32.27
CA ARG A 60 -9.37 9.52 -32.09
C ARG A 60 -10.84 9.23 -31.83
N VAL A 61 -11.51 10.04 -31.00
CA VAL A 61 -12.94 9.89 -30.71
C VAL A 61 -13.76 10.11 -31.97
N VAL A 62 -13.51 11.22 -32.69
CA VAL A 62 -14.27 11.56 -33.89
C VAL A 62 -14.00 10.58 -35.03
N SER A 63 -12.74 10.23 -35.30
CA SER A 63 -12.39 9.25 -36.35
C SER A 63 -12.98 7.87 -36.05
N THR A 64 -12.99 7.43 -34.79
CA THR A 64 -13.61 6.16 -34.39
C THR A 64 -15.12 6.19 -34.63
N PHE A 65 -15.78 7.29 -34.31
CA PHE A 65 -17.21 7.48 -34.56
C PHE A 65 -17.53 7.50 -36.06
N VAL A 66 -16.76 8.23 -36.87
CA VAL A 66 -16.93 8.26 -38.33
C VAL A 66 -16.68 6.87 -38.92
N ASN A 67 -15.64 6.16 -38.49
CA ASN A 67 -15.38 4.79 -38.89
C ASN A 67 -16.55 3.87 -38.57
N PHE A 68 -17.17 4.02 -37.39
CA PHE A 68 -18.38 3.29 -37.05
C PHE A 68 -19.52 3.61 -38.02
N VAL A 69 -19.83 4.89 -38.26
CA VAL A 69 -20.92 5.32 -39.15
C VAL A 69 -20.74 4.76 -40.56
N ILE A 70 -19.54 4.84 -41.13
CA ILE A 70 -19.25 4.34 -42.47
C ILE A 70 -19.33 2.81 -42.49
N ASN A 71 -18.75 2.12 -41.51
CA ASN A 71 -18.83 0.67 -41.44
C ASN A 71 -20.27 0.16 -41.29
N ASP A 72 -21.11 0.83 -40.49
CA ASP A 72 -22.52 0.48 -40.32
C ASP A 72 -23.33 0.69 -41.61
N ARG A 73 -23.07 1.78 -42.33
CA ARG A 73 -23.81 2.14 -43.56
C ARG A 73 -23.28 1.51 -44.83
N TRP A 74 -22.05 1.00 -44.84
CA TRP A 74 -21.39 0.48 -46.04
C TRP A 74 -20.87 -0.95 -45.88
N THR A 75 -19.94 -1.19 -44.96
CA THR A 75 -19.27 -2.49 -44.79
C THR A 75 -20.22 -3.58 -44.32
N TRP A 76 -21.09 -3.26 -43.35
CA TRP A 76 -22.10 -4.16 -42.78
C TRP A 76 -23.52 -3.65 -42.99
N ARG A 77 -23.77 -2.88 -44.06
CA ARG A 77 -25.09 -2.30 -44.38
C ARG A 77 -26.26 -3.29 -44.32
N SER A 78 -26.01 -4.54 -44.70
CA SER A 78 -27.00 -5.62 -44.73
C SER A 78 -27.17 -6.35 -43.39
N TYR A 79 -26.51 -5.89 -42.32
CA TYR A 79 -26.48 -6.53 -41.01
C TYR A 79 -26.89 -5.52 -39.92
N GLY A 80 -27.97 -5.81 -39.21
CA GLY A 80 -28.43 -5.01 -38.07
C GLY A 80 -29.87 -4.53 -38.19
N GLY A 81 -30.55 -4.40 -37.05
CA GLY A 81 -31.90 -3.84 -36.98
C GLY A 81 -31.93 -2.36 -37.37
N ILE A 82 -33.04 -1.95 -38.00
CA ILE A 82 -33.34 -0.57 -38.39
C ILE A 82 -33.83 0.19 -37.14
N GLY A 83 -33.27 1.38 -36.85
CA GLY A 83 -33.67 2.24 -35.75
C GLY A 83 -32.50 2.86 -34.97
N HIS A 84 -32.76 3.94 -34.22
CA HIS A 84 -31.73 4.67 -33.48
C HIS A 84 -31.09 3.86 -32.35
N ARG A 85 -31.86 3.01 -31.65
CA ARG A 85 -31.36 2.23 -30.51
C ARG A 85 -30.46 1.04 -30.90
N PRO A 86 -30.81 0.18 -31.90
CA PRO A 86 -29.89 -0.82 -32.43
C PRO A 86 -28.61 -0.21 -33.01
N TRP A 87 -28.72 0.98 -33.61
CA TRP A 87 -27.57 1.72 -34.12
C TRP A 87 -26.63 2.16 -32.99
N ALA A 88 -27.18 2.77 -31.92
CA ALA A 88 -26.40 3.16 -30.75
C ALA A 88 -25.74 1.96 -30.06
N TRP A 89 -26.44 0.82 -29.94
CA TRP A 89 -25.85 -0.39 -29.36
C TRP A 89 -24.69 -0.94 -30.19
N ARG A 90 -24.80 -0.92 -31.52
CA ARG A 90 -23.67 -1.29 -32.39
C ARG A 90 -22.53 -0.28 -32.25
N ALA A 91 -22.81 1.00 -32.05
CA ALA A 91 -21.80 2.02 -31.76
C ALA A 91 -21.03 1.70 -30.47
N THR A 92 -21.75 1.35 -29.39
CA THR A 92 -21.15 0.97 -28.10
C THR A 92 -20.30 -0.29 -28.23
N LYS A 93 -20.85 -1.36 -28.82
CA LYS A 93 -20.09 -2.60 -29.09
C LYS A 93 -18.85 -2.32 -29.93
N TYR A 94 -18.97 -1.49 -30.96
CA TYR A 94 -17.85 -1.09 -31.79
C TYR A 94 -16.79 -0.39 -30.94
N GLY A 95 -17.16 0.64 -30.16
CA GLY A 95 -16.25 1.34 -29.24
C GLY A 95 -15.51 0.39 -28.27
N MET A 96 -16.23 -0.52 -27.61
CA MET A 96 -15.63 -1.52 -26.72
C MET A 96 -14.60 -2.39 -27.45
N THR A 97 -14.93 -2.87 -28.66
CA THR A 97 -13.98 -3.67 -29.45
C THR A 97 -12.74 -2.89 -29.88
N ARG A 98 -12.86 -1.57 -30.07
CA ARG A 98 -11.71 -0.69 -30.36
C ARG A 98 -10.78 -0.54 -29.18
N LEU A 99 -11.32 -0.37 -27.96
CA LEU A 99 -10.51 -0.29 -26.74
C LEU A 99 -9.68 -1.57 -26.54
N VAL A 100 -10.32 -2.74 -26.70
CA VAL A 100 -9.61 -4.03 -26.66
C VAL A 100 -8.57 -4.13 -27.78
N GLY A 101 -8.90 -3.66 -28.98
CA GLY A 101 -7.96 -3.64 -30.11
C GLY A 101 -6.73 -2.75 -29.89
N ILE A 102 -6.89 -1.62 -29.20
CA ILE A 102 -5.78 -0.75 -28.79
C ILE A 102 -4.88 -1.50 -27.81
N ALA A 103 -5.45 -2.12 -26.78
CA ALA A 103 -4.67 -2.91 -25.81
C ALA A 103 -3.88 -4.04 -26.50
N ILE A 104 -4.54 -4.82 -27.38
CA ILE A 104 -3.88 -5.86 -28.17
C ILE A 104 -2.77 -5.27 -29.05
N GLY A 105 -3.01 -4.13 -29.70
CA GLY A 105 -2.03 -3.46 -30.54
C GLY A 105 -0.80 -2.99 -29.75
N VAL A 106 -1.00 -2.40 -28.56
CA VAL A 106 0.10 -1.99 -27.68
C VAL A 106 0.90 -3.21 -27.21
N VAL A 107 0.22 -4.27 -26.75
CA VAL A 107 0.89 -5.52 -26.34
C VAL A 107 1.68 -6.13 -27.51
N ALA A 108 1.09 -6.16 -28.71
CA ALA A 108 1.77 -6.66 -29.90
C ALA A 108 2.98 -5.80 -30.28
N LEU A 109 2.88 -4.47 -30.20
CA LEU A 109 3.98 -3.55 -30.47
C LEU A 109 5.14 -3.81 -29.50
N VAL A 110 4.86 -3.83 -28.20
CA VAL A 110 5.86 -4.09 -27.17
C VAL A 110 6.49 -5.47 -27.38
N ALA A 111 5.67 -6.50 -27.63
CA ALA A 111 6.18 -7.85 -27.92
C ALA A 111 7.09 -7.87 -29.15
N PHE A 112 6.74 -7.16 -30.22
CA PHE A 112 7.52 -7.11 -31.45
C PHE A 112 8.84 -6.35 -31.29
N VAL A 113 8.84 -5.24 -30.55
CA VAL A 113 10.06 -4.46 -30.30
C VAL A 113 10.97 -5.14 -29.28
N GLU A 114 10.43 -5.43 -28.10
CA GLU A 114 11.23 -5.88 -26.95
C GLU A 114 11.55 -7.38 -27.01
N LEU A 115 10.64 -8.21 -27.56
CA LEU A 115 10.85 -9.67 -27.59
C LEU A 115 11.39 -10.18 -28.93
N LEU A 116 10.90 -9.64 -30.05
CA LEU A 116 11.34 -10.08 -31.39
C LEU A 116 12.47 -9.23 -31.97
N GLY A 117 12.91 -8.18 -31.26
CA GLY A 117 13.96 -7.27 -31.72
C GLY A 117 13.61 -6.54 -33.02
N LEU A 118 12.32 -6.46 -33.38
CA LEU A 118 11.90 -5.78 -34.60
C LEU A 118 12.09 -4.28 -34.41
N HIS A 119 12.62 -3.63 -35.44
CA HIS A 119 12.69 -2.17 -35.47
C HIS A 119 11.29 -1.57 -35.21
N TYR A 120 11.18 -0.60 -34.31
CA TYR A 120 9.90 -0.11 -33.80
C TYR A 120 8.91 0.34 -34.89
N LEU A 121 9.39 0.86 -36.03
CA LEU A 121 8.55 1.18 -37.18
C LEU A 121 7.91 -0.06 -37.82
N VAL A 122 8.68 -1.14 -37.98
CA VAL A 122 8.20 -2.42 -38.54
C VAL A 122 7.27 -3.10 -37.54
N ALA A 123 7.65 -3.09 -36.25
CA ALA A 123 6.82 -3.59 -35.16
C ALA A 123 5.48 -2.86 -35.08
N ASN A 124 5.47 -1.54 -35.25
CA ASN A 124 4.26 -0.73 -35.23
C ASN A 124 3.33 -1.05 -36.41
N VAL A 125 3.87 -1.22 -37.62
CA VAL A 125 3.08 -1.68 -38.78
C VAL A 125 2.47 -3.06 -38.52
N ALA A 126 3.25 -3.99 -37.98
CA ALA A 126 2.77 -5.33 -37.65
C ALA A 126 1.69 -5.31 -36.55
N ALA A 127 1.88 -4.50 -35.50
CA ALA A 127 0.94 -4.33 -34.40
C ALA A 127 -0.38 -3.71 -34.87
N ILE A 128 -0.34 -2.72 -35.76
CA ILE A 128 -1.53 -2.18 -36.44
C ILE A 128 -2.25 -3.29 -37.22
N GLY A 129 -1.50 -4.17 -37.89
CA GLY A 129 -2.05 -5.34 -38.57
C GLY A 129 -2.80 -6.30 -37.63
N VAL A 130 -2.21 -6.62 -36.48
CA VAL A 130 -2.85 -7.46 -35.43
C VAL A 130 -4.12 -6.78 -34.90
N GLY A 131 -4.05 -5.48 -34.58
CA GLY A 131 -5.19 -4.70 -34.14
C GLY A 131 -6.31 -4.63 -35.19
N ALA A 132 -5.96 -4.51 -36.47
CA ALA A 132 -6.91 -4.51 -37.57
C ALA A 132 -7.58 -5.88 -37.75
N LEU A 133 -6.84 -6.99 -37.62
CA LEU A 133 -7.35 -8.36 -37.67
C LEU A 133 -8.33 -8.64 -36.53
N TRP A 134 -7.97 -8.26 -35.29
CA TRP A 134 -8.88 -8.31 -34.15
C TRP A 134 -10.12 -7.46 -34.40
N GLY A 135 -9.91 -6.19 -34.75
CA GLY A 135 -10.96 -5.22 -34.97
C GLY A 135 -11.96 -5.65 -36.03
N PHE A 136 -11.50 -6.25 -37.13
CA PHE A 136 -12.37 -6.83 -38.16
C PHE A 136 -13.12 -8.06 -37.63
N THR A 137 -12.41 -8.99 -37.00
CA THR A 137 -13.01 -10.25 -36.54
C THR A 137 -14.08 -10.01 -35.46
N ALA A 138 -13.81 -9.10 -34.52
CA ALA A 138 -14.77 -8.67 -33.52
C ALA A 138 -15.94 -7.90 -34.16
N SER A 139 -15.69 -7.07 -35.17
CA SER A 139 -16.75 -6.39 -35.91
C SER A 139 -17.68 -7.37 -36.62
N ASP A 140 -17.11 -8.34 -37.34
CA ASP A 140 -17.85 -9.33 -38.14
C ASP A 140 -18.58 -10.36 -37.27
N ARG A 141 -18.02 -10.74 -36.10
CA ARG A 141 -18.58 -11.78 -35.23
C ARG A 141 -19.35 -11.28 -34.01
N PHE A 142 -19.21 -10.03 -33.60
CA PHE A 142 -19.82 -9.52 -32.36
C PHE A 142 -20.58 -8.21 -32.57
N VAL A 143 -20.02 -7.25 -33.32
CA VAL A 143 -20.68 -5.96 -33.55
C VAL A 143 -21.86 -6.10 -34.51
N TRP A 144 -21.66 -6.74 -35.67
CA TRP A 144 -22.65 -6.90 -36.74
C TRP A 144 -22.99 -8.38 -37.02
N GLN A 145 -23.52 -9.11 -36.04
CA GLN A 145 -24.03 -10.48 -36.26
C GLN A 145 -25.32 -10.47 -37.10
N ALA A 146 -25.44 -11.37 -38.09
CA ALA A 146 -26.72 -11.69 -38.72
C ALA A 146 -27.52 -12.56 -37.75
N SER A 147 -28.63 -12.03 -37.23
CA SER A 147 -29.59 -12.78 -36.45
C SER A 147 -30.16 -13.92 -37.31
N ARG A 148 -29.67 -15.16 -37.14
CA ARG A 148 -30.53 -16.33 -37.38
C ARG A 148 -31.52 -16.33 -36.21
N GLU A 149 -32.75 -15.95 -36.54
CA GLU A 149 -33.92 -15.87 -35.66
C GLU A 149 -33.85 -14.80 -34.56
N GLY A 150 -34.59 -13.71 -34.79
CA GLY A 150 -35.46 -13.09 -33.78
C GLY A 150 -34.87 -12.30 -32.61
N ALA A 151 -33.56 -12.26 -32.37
CA ALA A 151 -33.00 -11.49 -31.25
C ALA A 151 -32.45 -10.13 -31.70
N VAL A 152 -33.29 -9.09 -31.57
CA VAL A 152 -32.89 -7.68 -31.67
C VAL A 152 -32.13 -7.30 -30.40
N ALA A 153 -30.80 -7.14 -30.49
CA ALA A 153 -30.05 -6.39 -29.50
C ALA A 153 -30.20 -4.90 -29.84
N GLY A 154 -31.25 -4.28 -29.32
CA GLY A 154 -31.63 -2.91 -29.66
C GLY A 154 -32.33 -2.15 -28.53
N ASP A 155 -32.84 -2.84 -27.54
CA ASP A 155 -33.02 -2.33 -26.20
C ASP A 155 -32.25 -3.31 -25.30
N LEU A 156 -31.67 -2.87 -24.18
CA LEU A 156 -31.71 -3.77 -23.01
C LEU A 156 -33.19 -4.01 -22.88
N ASP A 157 -33.65 -5.19 -23.35
CA ASP A 157 -35.04 -5.59 -23.34
C ASP A 157 -35.40 -5.59 -21.86
N TRP A 158 -35.80 -4.42 -21.37
CA TRP A 158 -35.98 -4.20 -19.95
C TRP A 158 -37.04 -5.16 -19.46
N PRO A 159 -38.10 -5.49 -20.21
CA PRO A 159 -38.93 -6.65 -19.95
C PRO A 159 -38.15 -7.98 -19.86
N ALA A 160 -37.27 -8.37 -20.78
CA ALA A 160 -36.52 -9.63 -20.68
C ALA A 160 -35.36 -9.60 -19.65
N VAL A 161 -34.80 -8.43 -19.34
CA VAL A 161 -33.82 -8.23 -18.27
C VAL A 161 -34.55 -8.28 -16.95
N GLN A 162 -35.68 -7.59 -16.80
CA GLN A 162 -36.59 -7.72 -15.67
C GLN A 162 -37.09 -9.16 -15.54
N GLU A 163 -37.37 -9.86 -16.64
CA GLU A 163 -37.77 -11.26 -16.62
C GLU A 163 -36.60 -12.16 -16.19
N ARG A 164 -35.39 -11.92 -16.68
CA ARG A 164 -34.17 -12.63 -16.25
C ARG A 164 -33.81 -12.33 -14.79
N LEU A 165 -33.95 -11.08 -14.35
CA LEU A 165 -33.71 -10.62 -12.98
C LEU A 165 -34.81 -11.11 -12.02
N ALA A 166 -36.06 -11.19 -12.48
CA ALA A 166 -37.17 -11.80 -11.75
C ALA A 166 -37.01 -13.31 -11.62
N LYS A 167 -36.29 -13.95 -12.57
CA LYS A 167 -35.88 -15.36 -12.49
C LYS A 167 -34.67 -15.58 -11.58
N VAL A 168 -33.95 -14.54 -11.17
CA VAL A 168 -32.87 -14.68 -10.18
C VAL A 168 -33.50 -14.99 -8.84
N ASP A 169 -33.08 -16.11 -8.26
CA ASP A 169 -33.59 -16.61 -6.99
C ASP A 169 -33.17 -15.72 -5.81
N ARG A 170 -33.99 -15.73 -4.76
CA ARG A 170 -33.77 -14.93 -3.54
C ARG A 170 -32.36 -15.12 -2.93
N PRO A 171 -31.82 -16.35 -2.80
CA PRO A 171 -30.47 -16.54 -2.26
C PRO A 171 -29.38 -15.83 -3.07
N THR A 172 -29.48 -15.85 -4.40
CA THR A 172 -28.54 -15.12 -5.27
C THR A 172 -28.65 -13.61 -5.05
N TRP A 173 -29.86 -13.06 -4.94
CA TRP A 173 -30.06 -11.65 -4.61
C TRP A 173 -29.48 -11.27 -3.23
N SER A 174 -29.60 -12.14 -2.23
CA SER A 174 -28.97 -11.93 -0.92
C SER A 174 -27.46 -11.86 -1.02
N VAL A 175 -26.81 -12.73 -1.80
CA VAL A 175 -25.35 -12.66 -2.00
C VAL A 175 -24.95 -11.41 -2.78
N VAL A 176 -25.72 -11.01 -3.79
CA VAL A 176 -25.50 -9.74 -4.51
C VAL A 176 -25.57 -8.55 -3.55
N ALA A 177 -26.55 -8.54 -2.64
CA ALA A 177 -26.68 -7.49 -1.63
C ALA A 177 -25.49 -7.47 -0.66
N VAL A 178 -25.02 -8.65 -0.20
CA VAL A 178 -23.81 -8.77 0.64
C VAL A 178 -22.58 -8.25 -0.10
N SER A 179 -22.36 -8.69 -1.34
CA SER A 179 -21.25 -8.26 -2.21
C SER A 179 -21.27 -6.73 -2.44
N ALA A 180 -22.44 -6.15 -2.74
CA ALA A 180 -22.60 -4.71 -2.89
C ALA A 180 -22.38 -3.95 -1.58
N GLY A 181 -22.85 -4.49 -0.45
CA GLY A 181 -22.65 -3.91 0.87
C GLY A 181 -21.17 -3.83 1.26
N VAL A 182 -20.43 -4.95 1.13
CA VAL A 182 -18.98 -4.95 1.42
C VAL A 182 -18.22 -4.06 0.44
N PHE A 183 -18.62 -3.99 -0.84
CA PHE A 183 -18.03 -3.04 -1.80
C PHE A 183 -18.14 -1.61 -1.30
N VAL A 184 -19.36 -1.15 -0.96
CA VAL A 184 -19.58 0.23 -0.50
C VAL A 184 -18.81 0.51 0.79
N VAL A 185 -18.90 -0.39 1.78
CA VAL A 185 -18.23 -0.21 3.08
C VAL A 185 -16.71 -0.11 2.91
N PHE A 186 -16.08 -1.05 2.19
CA PHE A 186 -14.63 -1.03 2.03
C PHE A 186 -14.14 0.06 1.07
N SER A 187 -14.93 0.45 0.06
CA SER A 187 -14.61 1.63 -0.76
C SER A 187 -14.58 2.90 0.07
N LEU A 188 -15.60 3.13 0.92
CA LEU A 188 -15.63 4.31 1.80
C LEU A 188 -14.49 4.25 2.82
N LEU A 189 -14.30 3.09 3.47
CA LEU A 189 -13.26 2.91 4.48
C LEU A 189 -11.86 3.15 3.92
N THR A 190 -11.51 2.52 2.80
CA THR A 190 -10.16 2.67 2.21
C THR A 190 -9.91 4.09 1.71
N VAL A 191 -10.93 4.80 1.21
CA VAL A 191 -10.81 6.22 0.84
C VAL A 191 -10.58 7.10 2.08
N GLN A 192 -11.24 6.81 3.20
CA GLN A 192 -11.02 7.54 4.45
C GLN A 192 -9.63 7.25 5.04
N LEU A 193 -9.16 6.00 4.98
CA LEU A 193 -7.79 5.66 5.35
C LEU A 193 -6.78 6.44 4.50
N TYR A 194 -7.00 6.55 3.20
CA TYR A 194 -6.17 7.41 2.36
C TYR A 194 -6.22 8.88 2.82
N ARG A 195 -7.40 9.48 2.98
CA ARG A 195 -7.53 10.88 3.40
C ARG A 195 -6.94 11.18 4.77
N GLY A 196 -6.93 10.21 5.69
CA GLY A 196 -6.33 10.33 7.01
C GLY A 196 -4.83 10.06 7.06
N TYR A 197 -4.14 9.87 5.93
CA TYR A 197 -2.71 9.51 5.87
C TYR A 197 -2.38 8.12 6.45
N TRP A 198 -3.28 7.14 6.32
CA TRP A 198 -3.08 5.75 6.82
C TRP A 198 -2.53 4.78 5.77
N THR A 199 -2.62 5.15 4.50
CA THR A 199 -2.07 4.37 3.39
C THR A 199 -0.59 4.65 3.20
N THR A 200 0.18 3.69 2.72
CA THR A 200 1.64 3.84 2.60
C THR A 200 2.13 3.95 1.15
N GLY A 201 3.31 4.55 1.00
CA GLY A 201 3.98 4.72 -0.26
C GLY A 201 4.57 3.43 -0.79
N SER A 202 5.06 2.56 0.10
CA SER A 202 5.64 1.24 -0.20
C SER A 202 4.77 0.40 -1.12
N ASP A 203 3.46 0.41 -0.92
CA ASP A 203 2.54 -0.28 -1.80
C ASP A 203 1.68 0.74 -2.54
N PHE A 204 0.71 1.37 -1.88
CA PHE A 204 -0.29 2.19 -2.57
C PHE A 204 0.30 3.36 -3.36
N GLY A 205 1.15 4.19 -2.74
CA GLY A 205 1.77 5.33 -3.42
C GLY A 205 2.64 4.92 -4.62
N SER A 206 3.31 3.76 -4.55
CA SER A 206 4.07 3.21 -5.69
C SER A 206 3.17 2.90 -6.88
N TYR A 207 1.98 2.32 -6.66
CA TYR A 207 1.02 2.05 -7.74
C TYR A 207 0.43 3.33 -8.33
N VAL A 208 0.21 4.35 -7.51
CA VAL A 208 -0.22 5.67 -7.99
C VAL A 208 0.87 6.28 -8.88
N HIS A 209 2.12 6.31 -8.39
CA HIS A 209 3.24 6.92 -9.10
C HIS A 209 3.52 6.21 -10.43
N MET A 210 3.51 4.87 -10.43
CA MET A 210 3.80 4.09 -11.65
C MET A 210 2.77 4.32 -12.74
N LEU A 211 1.48 4.44 -12.39
CA LEU A 211 0.42 4.68 -13.37
C LEU A 211 0.45 6.14 -13.83
N SER A 212 0.68 7.10 -12.94
CA SER A 212 0.79 8.52 -13.29
C SER A 212 1.95 8.77 -14.25
N THR A 213 3.16 8.34 -13.90
CA THR A 213 4.37 8.51 -14.73
C THR A 213 4.26 7.81 -16.09
N THR A 214 3.64 6.62 -16.13
CA THR A 214 3.37 5.92 -17.39
C THR A 214 2.42 6.70 -18.29
N LEU A 215 1.35 7.28 -17.74
CA LEU A 215 0.39 8.07 -18.50
C LEU A 215 0.97 9.41 -18.96
N ASP A 216 1.87 10.00 -18.19
CA ASP A 216 2.49 11.29 -18.47
C ASP A 216 3.77 11.16 -19.33
N GLY A 217 4.18 9.94 -19.67
CA GLY A 217 5.33 9.67 -20.53
C GLY A 217 6.69 9.89 -19.86
N GLN A 218 6.73 9.90 -18.52
CA GLN A 218 7.93 10.14 -17.70
C GLN A 218 8.72 8.86 -17.40
N GLY A 219 8.19 7.71 -17.77
CA GLY A 219 8.82 6.40 -17.59
C GLY A 219 7.78 5.28 -17.55
N PHE A 220 8.21 4.03 -17.77
CA PHE A 220 7.30 2.90 -17.75
C PHE A 220 7.28 2.24 -16.36
N LEU A 221 6.12 2.33 -15.70
CA LEU A 221 5.84 1.77 -14.38
C LEU A 221 6.86 2.14 -13.29
N ILE A 222 7.25 3.41 -13.20
CA ILE A 222 8.21 3.89 -12.21
C ILE A 222 7.59 3.89 -10.81
N HIS A 223 8.16 3.14 -9.86
CA HIS A 223 7.56 2.98 -8.51
C HIS A 223 8.02 4.03 -7.48
N GLY A 224 9.04 4.83 -7.81
CA GLY A 224 9.52 5.92 -6.96
C GLY A 224 10.33 5.49 -5.73
N LYS A 225 10.74 4.22 -5.62
CA LYS A 225 11.69 3.75 -4.59
C LYS A 225 13.12 3.73 -5.12
N TYR A 226 14.06 3.93 -4.22
CA TYR A 226 15.47 3.69 -4.48
C TYR A 226 15.81 2.21 -4.31
N ARG A 227 16.19 1.54 -5.41
CA ARG A 227 16.55 0.13 -5.41
C ARG A 227 17.77 -0.14 -6.28
N VAL A 228 18.81 -0.70 -5.65
CA VAL A 228 20.08 -0.97 -6.33
C VAL A 228 19.93 -1.93 -7.49
N SER A 229 19.04 -2.92 -7.38
CA SER A 229 18.90 -3.94 -8.42
C SER A 229 18.18 -3.48 -9.68
N HIS A 230 17.52 -2.32 -9.69
CA HIS A 230 16.84 -1.78 -10.86
C HIS A 230 16.80 -0.26 -10.75
N PRO A 231 17.92 0.42 -11.07
CA PRO A 231 18.08 1.85 -10.86
C PRO A 231 17.13 2.68 -11.73
N GLU A 232 16.63 2.13 -12.84
CA GLU A 232 15.59 2.77 -13.66
C GLU A 232 14.25 2.87 -12.92
N GLY A 233 14.02 2.13 -11.82
CA GLY A 233 12.84 2.26 -10.98
C GLY A 233 11.57 1.61 -11.52
N SER A 234 11.63 0.84 -12.61
CA SER A 234 10.46 0.12 -13.13
C SER A 234 10.02 -0.99 -12.17
N TYR A 235 8.71 -1.06 -11.90
CA TYR A 235 8.09 -2.10 -11.08
C TYR A 235 8.35 -3.51 -11.65
N TRP A 236 8.45 -3.64 -12.97
CA TRP A 236 8.74 -4.92 -13.62
C TRP A 236 10.14 -5.46 -13.34
N GLY A 237 11.07 -4.64 -12.84
CA GLY A 237 12.36 -5.12 -12.32
C GLY A 237 12.25 -5.81 -10.95
N ALA A 238 11.15 -5.57 -10.22
CA ALA A 238 10.87 -6.20 -8.93
C ALA A 238 9.86 -7.35 -9.04
N HIS A 239 8.77 -7.13 -9.78
CA HIS A 239 7.66 -8.08 -9.94
C HIS A 239 7.06 -7.97 -11.34
N PHE A 240 6.76 -9.10 -11.97
CA PHE A 240 6.06 -9.12 -13.25
C PHE A 240 4.55 -9.21 -13.03
N SER A 241 3.84 -8.13 -13.39
CA SER A 241 2.38 -8.09 -13.42
C SER A 241 1.89 -7.46 -14.71
N LEU A 242 1.39 -8.27 -15.63
CA LEU A 242 0.82 -7.77 -16.89
C LEU A 242 -0.64 -7.35 -16.72
N THR A 243 -1.40 -8.03 -15.86
CA THR A 243 -2.80 -7.65 -15.58
C THR A 243 -2.91 -6.33 -14.84
N LEU A 244 -1.85 -5.85 -14.19
CA LEU A 244 -1.77 -4.50 -13.63
C LEU A 244 -2.07 -3.40 -14.67
N LEU A 245 -1.74 -3.63 -15.94
CA LEU A 245 -2.03 -2.68 -17.02
C LEU A 245 -3.54 -2.50 -17.27
N LEU A 246 -4.41 -3.37 -16.74
CA LEU A 246 -5.87 -3.18 -16.78
C LEU A 246 -6.32 -1.97 -15.95
N PHE A 247 -5.55 -1.57 -14.93
CA PHE A 247 -5.87 -0.40 -14.11
C PHE A 247 -5.45 0.91 -14.79
N LEU A 248 -4.49 0.88 -15.73
CA LEU A 248 -4.02 2.06 -16.45
C LEU A 248 -5.14 2.82 -17.19
N PRO A 249 -6.01 2.20 -18.03
CA PRO A 249 -7.12 2.91 -18.65
C PRO A 249 -8.18 3.37 -17.64
N LEU A 250 -8.38 2.67 -16.53
CA LEU A 250 -9.32 3.10 -15.48
C LEU A 250 -8.79 4.36 -14.78
N PHE A 251 -7.51 4.35 -14.42
CA PHE A 251 -6.81 5.49 -13.82
C PHE A 251 -6.70 6.68 -14.79
N ALA A 252 -6.58 6.43 -16.10
CA ALA A 252 -6.57 7.49 -17.10
C ALA A 252 -7.92 8.22 -17.24
N VAL A 253 -9.04 7.53 -17.00
CA VAL A 253 -10.38 8.14 -17.05
C VAL A 253 -10.64 8.98 -15.81
N VAL A 254 -10.24 8.50 -14.64
CA VAL A 254 -10.34 9.21 -13.37
C VAL A 254 -8.96 9.24 -12.73
N ARG A 255 -8.19 10.30 -13.02
CA ARG A 255 -6.83 10.52 -12.50
C ARG A 255 -6.89 10.89 -11.02
N SER A 256 -7.00 9.88 -10.17
CA SER A 256 -7.05 10.00 -8.71
C SER A 256 -6.54 8.72 -8.05
N PRO A 257 -5.76 8.80 -6.97
CA PRO A 257 -5.37 7.63 -6.16
C PRO A 257 -6.57 6.78 -5.73
N MET A 258 -7.69 7.43 -5.40
CA MET A 258 -8.93 6.78 -4.95
C MET A 258 -9.50 5.79 -5.99
N THR A 259 -9.24 6.01 -7.28
CA THR A 259 -9.68 5.12 -8.36
C THR A 259 -9.17 3.69 -8.15
N LEU A 260 -7.93 3.52 -7.69
CA LEU A 260 -7.33 2.21 -7.45
C LEU A 260 -7.96 1.52 -6.23
N LEU A 261 -8.21 2.27 -5.14
CA LEU A 261 -8.84 1.74 -3.92
C LEU A 261 -10.28 1.26 -4.19
N VAL A 262 -11.04 2.03 -4.97
CA VAL A 262 -12.39 1.64 -5.40
C VAL A 262 -12.33 0.44 -6.35
N ALA A 263 -11.40 0.42 -7.31
CA ALA A 263 -11.25 -0.70 -8.24
C ALA A 263 -10.88 -2.02 -7.51
N LYS A 264 -9.92 -1.97 -6.58
CA LYS A 264 -9.57 -3.09 -5.70
C LYS A 264 -10.79 -3.57 -4.92
N SER A 265 -11.52 -2.63 -4.29
CA SER A 265 -12.71 -2.96 -3.49
C SER A 265 -13.78 -3.65 -4.32
N PHE A 266 -13.99 -3.21 -5.56
CA PHE A 266 -14.91 -3.84 -6.50
C PHE A 266 -14.48 -5.27 -6.86
N LEU A 267 -13.19 -5.51 -7.10
CA LEU A 267 -12.67 -6.83 -7.46
C LEU A 267 -12.81 -7.84 -6.32
N LEU A 268 -12.45 -7.45 -5.10
CA LEU A 268 -12.59 -8.28 -3.90
C LEU A 268 -14.07 -8.50 -3.53
N ALA A 269 -14.94 -7.51 -3.71
CA ALA A 269 -16.38 -7.71 -3.52
C ALA A 269 -16.98 -8.65 -4.58
N SER A 270 -16.52 -8.54 -5.83
CA SER A 270 -16.96 -9.38 -6.94
C SER A 270 -16.55 -10.85 -6.77
N SER A 271 -15.45 -11.13 -6.06
CA SER A 271 -15.04 -12.50 -5.78
C SER A 271 -16.01 -13.24 -4.85
N VAL A 272 -16.72 -12.52 -3.95
CA VAL A 272 -17.80 -13.09 -3.13
C VAL A 272 -18.91 -13.66 -4.02
N LEU A 273 -19.30 -12.89 -5.04
CA LEU A 273 -20.29 -13.33 -6.02
C LEU A 273 -19.76 -14.46 -6.92
N ALA A 274 -18.49 -14.40 -7.33
CA ALA A 274 -17.86 -15.46 -8.11
C ALA A 274 -17.82 -16.79 -7.33
N LEU A 275 -17.51 -16.74 -6.04
CA LEU A 275 -17.53 -17.92 -5.17
C LEU A 275 -18.95 -18.50 -5.03
N TRP A 276 -19.99 -17.68 -4.98
CA TRP A 276 -21.37 -18.18 -4.97
C TRP A 276 -21.70 -19.04 -6.20
N PHE A 277 -21.26 -18.62 -7.38
CA PHE A 277 -21.44 -19.42 -8.59
C PHE A 277 -20.62 -20.71 -8.56
N VAL A 278 -19.40 -20.68 -8.02
CA VAL A 278 -18.59 -21.90 -7.78
C VAL A 278 -19.26 -22.83 -6.76
N ALA A 279 -19.78 -22.29 -5.65
CA ALA A 279 -20.43 -23.07 -4.60
C ALA A 279 -21.61 -23.88 -5.17
N ARG A 280 -22.43 -23.26 -6.00
CA ARG A 280 -23.61 -23.89 -6.63
C ARG A 280 -23.28 -24.90 -7.74
N THR A 281 -22.03 -25.03 -8.19
CA THR A 281 -21.66 -26.14 -9.09
C THR A 281 -21.49 -27.46 -8.34
N HIS A 282 -21.32 -27.43 -7.02
CA HIS A 282 -21.03 -28.61 -6.19
C HIS A 282 -22.00 -28.81 -5.04
N ILE A 283 -22.46 -27.74 -4.39
CA ILE A 283 -23.33 -27.79 -3.21
C ILE A 283 -24.78 -27.63 -3.63
N ARG A 284 -25.62 -28.63 -3.31
CA ARG A 284 -27.07 -28.61 -3.65
C ARG A 284 -27.91 -27.71 -2.74
N SER A 285 -27.49 -27.52 -1.48
CA SER A 285 -28.21 -26.70 -0.50
C SER A 285 -27.76 -25.25 -0.60
N ASP A 286 -28.65 -24.37 -1.04
CA ASP A 286 -28.37 -22.92 -1.13
C ASP A 286 -28.03 -22.30 0.23
N ARG A 287 -28.59 -22.85 1.33
CA ARG A 287 -28.25 -22.41 2.69
C ARG A 287 -26.80 -22.72 3.04
N LEU A 288 -26.34 -23.93 2.72
CA LEU A 288 -24.98 -24.37 2.99
C LEU A 288 -23.97 -23.67 2.06
N ALA A 289 -24.32 -23.52 0.78
CA ALA A 289 -23.54 -22.71 -0.15
C ALA A 289 -23.41 -21.26 0.33
N GLY A 290 -24.50 -20.68 0.82
CA GLY A 290 -24.54 -19.34 1.39
C GLY A 290 -23.67 -19.21 2.64
N ALA A 291 -23.65 -20.21 3.52
CA ALA A 291 -22.79 -20.22 4.71
C ALA A 291 -21.29 -20.26 4.34
N VAL A 292 -20.90 -21.05 3.33
CA VAL A 292 -19.51 -21.06 2.83
C VAL A 292 -19.13 -19.70 2.22
N VAL A 293 -20.02 -19.10 1.42
CA VAL A 293 -19.79 -17.77 0.83
C VAL A 293 -19.71 -16.68 1.91
N LEU A 294 -20.56 -16.75 2.93
CA LEU A 294 -20.56 -15.78 4.02
C LEU A 294 -19.31 -15.91 4.89
N SER A 295 -18.83 -17.14 5.13
CA SER A 295 -17.53 -17.37 5.76
C SER A 295 -16.40 -16.71 4.96
N TYR A 296 -16.43 -16.77 3.62
CA TYR A 296 -15.46 -16.08 2.77
C TYR A 296 -15.57 -14.56 2.87
N ALA A 297 -16.78 -14.01 2.74
CA ALA A 297 -17.02 -12.57 2.79
C ALA A 297 -16.61 -11.94 4.13
N LEU A 298 -16.73 -12.72 5.22
CA LEU A 298 -16.36 -12.33 6.57
C LEU A 298 -15.00 -12.90 6.98
N ASN A 299 -14.19 -13.38 6.04
CA ASN A 299 -12.90 -13.97 6.37
C ASN A 299 -11.91 -12.87 6.81
N PRO A 300 -11.29 -12.96 8.00
CA PRO A 300 -10.33 -11.96 8.49
C PRO A 300 -9.14 -11.75 7.55
N PHE A 301 -8.71 -12.75 6.80
CA PHE A 301 -7.64 -12.61 5.80
C PHE A 301 -8.09 -11.86 4.54
N LEU A 302 -9.38 -11.95 4.17
CA LEU A 302 -9.94 -11.13 3.09
C LEU A 302 -10.07 -9.67 3.53
N TRP A 303 -10.46 -9.44 4.79
CA TRP A 303 -10.54 -8.10 5.39
C TRP A 303 -9.17 -7.47 5.56
N SER A 304 -8.19 -8.24 6.05
CA SER A 304 -6.78 -7.86 6.06
C SER A 304 -6.32 -7.42 4.67
N ALA A 305 -6.68 -8.15 3.61
CA ALA A 305 -6.34 -7.75 2.25
C ALA A 305 -7.04 -6.45 1.81
N TRP A 306 -8.26 -6.16 2.27
CA TRP A 306 -8.92 -4.87 2.03
C TRP A 306 -8.25 -3.72 2.75
N LEU A 307 -7.94 -3.90 4.04
CA LEU A 307 -7.32 -2.90 4.93
C LEU A 307 -5.85 -2.67 4.60
N PHE A 308 -5.19 -3.65 3.98
CA PHE A 308 -3.89 -3.45 3.37
C PHE A 308 -3.99 -2.38 2.26
N ASP A 309 -2.86 -1.80 1.89
CA ASP A 309 -2.73 -0.89 0.76
C ASP A 309 -3.15 -1.53 -0.58
N PHE A 310 -3.05 -0.82 -1.70
CA PHE A 310 -3.36 -1.39 -3.00
C PHE A 310 -2.37 -2.47 -3.43
N GLN A 311 -2.88 -3.56 -4.01
CA GLN A 311 -2.10 -4.70 -4.47
C GLN A 311 -2.79 -5.40 -5.66
N GLU A 312 -2.03 -5.80 -6.68
CA GLU A 312 -2.55 -6.45 -7.90
C GLU A 312 -3.15 -7.83 -7.64
N GLN A 313 -2.76 -8.46 -6.54
CA GLN A 313 -3.26 -9.77 -6.08
C GLN A 313 -4.77 -9.73 -5.81
N SER A 314 -5.37 -8.54 -5.66
CA SER A 314 -6.83 -8.35 -5.57
C SER A 314 -7.60 -8.92 -6.77
N LEU A 315 -6.96 -9.10 -7.93
CA LEU A 315 -7.53 -9.78 -9.09
C LEU A 315 -7.64 -11.31 -8.92
N LEU A 316 -6.75 -11.92 -8.13
CA LEU A 316 -6.61 -13.37 -8.04
C LEU A 316 -7.90 -14.07 -7.61
N PRO A 317 -8.63 -13.65 -6.57
CA PRO A 317 -9.80 -14.39 -6.12
C PRO A 317 -10.90 -14.49 -7.19
N VAL A 318 -11.25 -13.38 -7.84
CA VAL A 318 -12.29 -13.38 -8.88
C VAL A 318 -11.85 -14.17 -10.12
N LEU A 319 -10.57 -14.08 -10.51
CA LEU A 319 -10.03 -14.82 -11.65
C LEU A 319 -9.93 -16.33 -11.38
N ILE A 320 -9.48 -16.73 -10.19
CA ILE A 320 -9.35 -18.15 -9.79
C ILE A 320 -10.75 -18.79 -9.65
N PHE A 321 -11.70 -18.12 -9.00
CA PHE A 321 -13.08 -18.61 -8.95
C PHE A 321 -13.70 -18.70 -10.34
N GLY A 322 -13.49 -17.70 -11.19
CA GLY A 322 -13.96 -17.71 -12.58
C GLY A 322 -13.34 -18.86 -13.39
N ALA A 323 -12.02 -19.05 -13.28
CA ALA A 323 -11.30 -20.12 -13.97
C ALA A 323 -11.84 -21.49 -13.52
N TYR A 324 -11.92 -21.71 -12.21
CA TYR A 324 -12.44 -22.95 -11.66
C TYR A 324 -13.91 -23.18 -12.06
N TYR A 325 -14.76 -22.15 -12.02
CA TYR A 325 -16.15 -22.23 -12.49
C TYR A 325 -16.22 -22.66 -13.96
N ALA A 326 -15.40 -22.06 -14.83
CA ALA A 326 -15.33 -22.42 -16.24
C ALA A 326 -14.88 -23.87 -16.44
N TYR A 327 -13.87 -24.31 -15.69
CA TYR A 327 -13.40 -25.70 -15.70
C TYR A 327 -14.50 -26.68 -15.23
N ALA A 328 -15.16 -26.38 -14.11
CA ALA A 328 -16.26 -27.20 -13.56
C ALA A 328 -17.45 -27.31 -14.53
N ARG A 329 -17.67 -26.27 -15.36
CA ARG A 329 -18.70 -26.25 -16.41
C ARG A 329 -18.20 -26.79 -17.77
N ARG A 330 -17.00 -27.38 -17.82
CA ARG A 330 -16.34 -27.88 -19.04
C ARG A 330 -16.17 -26.84 -20.16
N ARG A 331 -16.13 -25.56 -19.80
CA ARG A 331 -15.83 -24.43 -20.71
C ARG A 331 -14.32 -24.21 -20.77
N TYR A 332 -13.62 -25.19 -21.30
CA TYR A 332 -12.15 -25.28 -21.21
C TYR A 332 -11.41 -24.09 -21.85
N VAL A 333 -11.92 -23.51 -22.94
CA VAL A 333 -11.32 -22.30 -23.54
C VAL A 333 -11.43 -21.10 -22.59
N ALA A 334 -12.57 -20.93 -21.92
CA ALA A 334 -12.74 -19.87 -20.93
C ALA A 334 -11.87 -20.12 -19.68
N PHE A 335 -11.73 -21.38 -19.27
CA PHE A 335 -10.80 -21.77 -18.21
C PHE A 335 -9.35 -21.39 -18.56
N LEU A 336 -8.86 -21.76 -19.75
CA LEU A 336 -7.49 -21.44 -20.17
C LEU A 336 -7.27 -19.92 -20.29
N GLY A 337 -8.25 -19.18 -20.81
CA GLY A 337 -8.19 -17.72 -20.86
C GLY A 337 -8.09 -17.08 -19.47
N LEU A 338 -8.90 -17.51 -18.51
CA LEU A 338 -8.85 -17.00 -17.13
C LEU A 338 -7.59 -17.47 -16.39
N LEU A 339 -7.15 -18.71 -16.62
CA LEU A 339 -5.89 -19.24 -16.08
C LEU A 339 -4.69 -18.44 -16.57
N ALA A 340 -4.65 -18.05 -17.85
CA ALA A 340 -3.62 -17.17 -18.37
C ALA A 340 -3.62 -15.83 -17.63
N LEU A 341 -4.79 -15.23 -17.39
CA LEU A 341 -4.88 -13.98 -16.61
C LEU A 341 -4.41 -14.16 -15.17
N VAL A 342 -4.71 -15.29 -14.52
CA VAL A 342 -4.17 -15.62 -13.19
C VAL A 342 -2.63 -15.62 -13.24
N LEU A 343 -2.04 -16.38 -14.16
CA LEU A 343 -0.58 -16.51 -14.30
C LEU A 343 0.13 -15.20 -14.66
N LEU A 344 -0.58 -14.30 -15.35
CA LEU A 344 -0.08 -12.97 -15.75
C LEU A 344 -0.30 -11.89 -14.69
N THR A 345 -0.85 -12.25 -13.52
CA THR A 345 -1.13 -11.29 -12.43
C THR A 345 0.07 -11.02 -11.54
N ASN A 346 0.84 -12.05 -11.19
CA ASN A 346 2.07 -11.90 -10.44
C ASN A 346 2.90 -13.18 -10.62
N GLU A 347 4.21 -13.09 -10.82
CA GLU A 347 5.07 -14.24 -11.05
C GLU A 347 5.05 -15.28 -9.91
N PHE A 348 4.76 -14.84 -8.68
CA PHE A 348 4.68 -15.73 -7.53
C PHE A 348 3.52 -16.74 -7.61
N VAL A 349 2.39 -16.37 -8.24
CA VAL A 349 1.22 -17.25 -8.33
C VAL A 349 1.48 -18.46 -9.23
N ILE A 350 2.48 -18.40 -10.10
CA ILE A 350 2.83 -19.47 -11.05
C ILE A 350 3.13 -20.77 -10.28
N PHE A 351 3.92 -20.69 -9.20
CA PHE A 351 4.27 -21.85 -8.39
C PHE A 351 3.05 -22.50 -7.72
N ILE A 352 2.10 -21.68 -7.28
CA ILE A 352 0.87 -22.12 -6.63
C ILE A 352 -0.07 -22.78 -7.65
N VAL A 353 -0.16 -22.20 -8.85
CA VAL A 353 -0.97 -22.74 -9.94
C VAL A 353 -0.43 -24.08 -10.44
N ILE A 354 0.89 -24.30 -10.49
CA ILE A 354 1.49 -25.62 -10.80
C ILE A 354 0.94 -26.67 -9.84
N GLY A 355 0.95 -26.36 -8.54
CA GLY A 355 0.42 -27.23 -7.50
C GLY A 355 -1.09 -27.48 -7.67
N ALA A 356 -1.87 -26.43 -7.89
CA ALA A 356 -3.32 -26.53 -8.10
C ALA A 356 -3.68 -27.36 -9.35
N LEU A 357 -2.97 -27.19 -10.47
CA LEU A 357 -3.13 -27.99 -11.69
C LEU A 357 -2.78 -29.46 -11.45
N SER A 358 -1.73 -29.74 -10.68
CA SER A 358 -1.38 -31.10 -10.26
C SER A 358 -2.51 -31.73 -9.44
N GLY A 359 -3.10 -30.97 -8.51
CA GLY A 359 -4.31 -31.38 -7.80
C GLY A 359 -5.50 -31.65 -8.70
N LEU A 360 -5.70 -30.84 -9.75
CA LEU A 360 -6.73 -31.09 -10.77
C LEU A 360 -6.48 -32.36 -11.58
N VAL A 361 -5.22 -32.67 -11.93
CA VAL A 361 -4.84 -33.93 -12.57
C VAL A 361 -5.23 -35.11 -11.69
N VAL A 362 -4.86 -35.09 -10.40
CA VAL A 362 -5.22 -36.17 -9.45
C VAL A 362 -6.74 -36.30 -9.33
N ALA A 363 -7.47 -35.19 -9.25
CA ALA A 363 -8.92 -35.19 -9.18
C ALA A 363 -9.60 -35.66 -10.49
N ALA A 364 -9.01 -35.39 -11.65
CA ALA A 364 -9.48 -35.88 -12.95
C ALA A 364 -9.24 -37.39 -13.07
N TYR A 365 -8.06 -37.86 -12.64
CA TYR A 365 -7.71 -39.28 -12.58
C TYR A 365 -8.66 -40.07 -11.68
N ARG A 366 -8.81 -39.65 -10.42
CA ARG A 366 -9.73 -40.29 -9.44
C ARG A 366 -11.18 -40.28 -9.90
N GLY A 367 -11.58 -39.25 -10.66
CA GLY A 367 -12.91 -39.13 -11.22
C GLY A 367 -13.12 -39.83 -12.57
N GLY A 368 -12.12 -40.53 -13.12
CA GLY A 368 -12.21 -41.18 -14.44
C GLY A 368 -12.38 -40.21 -15.61
N ARG A 369 -12.00 -38.93 -15.44
CA ARG A 369 -12.14 -37.85 -16.45
C ARG A 369 -10.82 -37.49 -17.13
N LEU A 370 -9.72 -38.16 -16.79
CA LEU A 370 -8.39 -37.75 -17.24
C LEU A 370 -8.25 -37.82 -18.77
N ASP A 371 -8.82 -38.82 -19.43
CA ASP A 371 -8.72 -38.93 -20.90
C ASP A 371 -9.42 -37.77 -21.63
N ASP A 372 -10.55 -37.31 -21.09
CA ASP A 372 -11.29 -36.17 -21.62
C ASP A 372 -10.58 -34.83 -21.36
N GLU A 373 -9.86 -34.74 -20.24
CA GLU A 373 -9.33 -33.48 -19.71
C GLU A 373 -7.81 -33.32 -19.85
N ARG A 374 -7.09 -34.36 -20.26
CA ARG A 374 -5.63 -34.33 -20.40
C ARG A 374 -5.14 -33.20 -21.28
N TRP A 375 -5.84 -32.90 -22.38
CA TRP A 375 -5.42 -31.84 -23.30
C TRP A 375 -5.50 -30.46 -22.66
N VAL A 376 -6.54 -30.18 -21.86
CA VAL A 376 -6.70 -28.88 -21.20
C VAL A 376 -5.74 -28.74 -20.02
N LEU A 377 -5.47 -29.84 -19.29
CA LEU A 377 -4.50 -29.85 -18.21
C LEU A 377 -3.07 -29.67 -18.75
N LEU A 378 -2.70 -30.36 -19.84
CA LEU A 378 -1.44 -30.16 -20.54
C LEU A 378 -1.29 -28.72 -21.05
N ALA A 379 -2.34 -28.15 -21.67
CA ALA A 379 -2.34 -26.75 -22.07
C ALA A 379 -2.15 -25.80 -20.86
N GLY A 380 -2.74 -26.11 -19.71
CA GLY A 380 -2.53 -25.38 -18.47
C GLY A 380 -1.06 -25.39 -18.01
N PHE A 381 -0.40 -26.55 -18.03
CA PHE A 381 1.04 -26.65 -17.70
C PHE A 381 1.93 -25.93 -18.73
N LEU A 382 1.55 -25.95 -20.02
CA LEU A 382 2.25 -25.16 -21.03
C LEU A 382 2.10 -23.65 -20.80
N PHE A 383 0.93 -23.19 -20.33
CA PHE A 383 0.73 -21.79 -19.95
C PHE A 383 1.55 -21.39 -18.73
N VAL A 384 1.67 -22.27 -17.74
CA VAL A 384 2.61 -22.07 -16.63
C VAL A 384 4.02 -21.87 -17.16
N LEU A 385 4.52 -22.80 -17.97
CA LEU A 385 5.88 -22.74 -18.51
C LEU A 385 6.10 -21.44 -19.30
N PHE A 386 5.13 -21.10 -20.15
CA PHE A 386 5.16 -19.85 -20.91
C PHE A 386 5.20 -18.62 -19.98
N ALA A 387 4.34 -18.57 -18.97
CA ALA A 387 4.29 -17.46 -18.01
C ALA A 387 5.60 -17.34 -17.22
N GLN A 388 6.20 -18.46 -16.81
CA GLN A 388 7.48 -18.47 -16.09
C GLN A 388 8.64 -17.92 -16.94
N VAL A 389 8.70 -18.33 -18.22
CA VAL A 389 9.72 -17.84 -19.15
C VAL A 389 9.50 -16.37 -19.46
N LEU A 390 8.24 -15.97 -19.70
CA LEU A 390 7.89 -14.58 -19.97
C LEU A 390 8.20 -13.68 -18.78
N SER A 391 7.81 -14.06 -17.56
CA SER A 391 8.06 -13.27 -16.36
C SER A 391 9.56 -13.11 -16.10
N GLY A 392 10.34 -14.19 -16.24
CA GLY A 392 11.80 -14.13 -16.12
C GLY A 392 12.41 -13.18 -17.15
N ALA A 393 12.08 -13.34 -18.43
CA ALA A 393 12.61 -12.50 -19.50
C ALA A 393 12.26 -11.00 -19.32
N VAL A 394 11.05 -10.70 -18.85
CA VAL A 394 10.65 -9.31 -18.58
C VAL A 394 11.37 -8.76 -17.35
N MET A 395 11.49 -9.52 -16.27
CA MET A 395 12.18 -9.05 -15.07
C MET A 395 13.67 -8.82 -15.33
N ASP A 396 14.33 -9.71 -16.06
CA ASP A 396 15.75 -9.57 -16.44
C ASP A 396 16.00 -8.34 -17.32
N ARG A 397 15.00 -7.86 -18.07
CA ARG A 397 15.10 -6.63 -18.87
C ARG A 397 15.13 -5.36 -18.00
N PHE A 398 14.51 -5.39 -16.83
CA PHE A 398 14.37 -4.24 -15.94
C PHE A 398 15.21 -4.37 -14.65
N SER A 399 15.86 -5.51 -14.41
CA SER A 399 16.66 -5.79 -13.22
C SER A 399 18.09 -6.17 -13.61
N LEU A 400 19.07 -5.60 -12.92
CA LEU A 400 20.48 -5.92 -13.07
C LEU A 400 20.83 -7.33 -12.58
N TYR A 401 20.05 -7.85 -11.64
CA TYR A 401 20.31 -9.12 -10.98
C TYR A 401 19.01 -9.95 -10.95
N GLY A 402 19.05 -11.23 -11.32
CA GLY A 402 17.91 -12.13 -11.16
C GLY A 402 17.83 -12.75 -9.76
N GLY A 403 16.68 -13.34 -9.40
CA GLY A 403 16.54 -14.18 -8.21
C GLY A 403 16.01 -13.49 -6.94
N ILE A 404 15.81 -14.30 -5.90
CA ILE A 404 15.24 -13.87 -4.61
C ILE A 404 16.34 -13.13 -3.82
N PRO A 405 16.07 -11.91 -3.30
CA PRO A 405 17.06 -11.18 -2.51
C PRO A 405 17.37 -11.89 -1.19
N MET A 406 18.64 -11.89 -0.76
CA MET A 406 19.10 -12.50 0.49
C MET A 406 18.28 -12.04 1.71
N ALA A 407 17.82 -10.79 1.73
CA ALA A 407 16.97 -10.26 2.79
C ALA A 407 15.62 -10.99 2.94
N SER A 408 15.18 -11.74 1.93
CA SER A 408 13.94 -12.55 1.97
C SER A 408 14.20 -14.02 2.29
N ILE A 409 15.46 -14.48 2.26
CA ILE A 409 15.84 -15.87 2.47
C ILE A 409 15.80 -16.24 3.95
N ALA A 410 15.38 -17.47 4.24
CA ALA A 410 15.37 -18.02 5.59
C ALA A 410 16.77 -17.96 6.24
N GLY A 411 16.83 -17.55 7.51
CA GLY A 411 18.08 -17.39 8.26
C GLY A 411 19.07 -18.54 8.11
N PRO A 412 18.64 -19.81 8.29
CA PRO A 412 19.53 -20.98 8.12
C PRO A 412 20.13 -21.15 6.72
N LEU A 413 19.50 -20.58 5.68
CA LEU A 413 19.97 -20.68 4.30
C LEU A 413 20.92 -19.54 3.90
N LYS A 414 20.85 -18.39 4.58
CA LYS A 414 21.65 -17.18 4.26
C LYS A 414 23.17 -17.44 4.14
N PRO A 415 23.82 -18.27 4.98
CA PRO A 415 25.26 -18.54 4.87
C PRO A 415 25.69 -19.27 3.59
N TYR A 416 24.73 -19.90 2.89
CA TYR A 416 25.00 -20.78 1.76
C TYR A 416 24.66 -20.14 0.41
N VAL A 417 24.17 -18.91 0.41
CA VAL A 417 23.64 -18.25 -0.79
C VAL A 417 24.29 -16.89 -1.02
N GLY A 418 24.35 -16.47 -2.29
CA GLY A 418 24.79 -15.12 -2.65
C GLY A 418 23.76 -14.03 -2.31
N PRO A 419 24.04 -12.77 -2.66
CA PRO A 419 23.12 -11.63 -2.46
C PRO A 419 21.75 -11.83 -3.12
N ARG A 420 21.70 -12.61 -4.20
CA ARG A 420 20.47 -13.14 -4.81
C ARG A 420 20.64 -14.61 -5.12
N VAL A 421 19.54 -15.36 -5.03
CA VAL A 421 19.52 -16.82 -5.21
C VAL A 421 18.30 -17.28 -6.00
N GLY A 422 18.50 -18.24 -6.90
CA GLY A 422 17.42 -18.86 -7.67
C GLY A 422 16.71 -19.98 -6.89
N VAL A 423 15.43 -20.22 -7.19
CA VAL A 423 14.65 -21.31 -6.58
C VAL A 423 15.31 -22.68 -6.80
N GLY A 424 15.91 -22.91 -7.98
CA GLY A 424 16.61 -24.16 -8.30
C GLY A 424 17.82 -24.42 -7.40
N GLU A 425 18.54 -23.36 -7.02
CA GLU A 425 19.69 -23.45 -6.11
C GLU A 425 19.23 -23.75 -4.67
N LEU A 426 18.15 -23.12 -4.21
CA LEU A 426 17.55 -23.43 -2.90
C LEU A 426 17.04 -24.87 -2.81
N LEU A 427 16.43 -25.38 -3.89
CA LEU A 427 16.04 -26.78 -3.99
C LEU A 427 17.24 -27.71 -3.93
N ALA A 428 18.30 -27.43 -4.69
CA ALA A 428 19.53 -28.21 -4.68
C ALA A 428 20.18 -28.20 -3.29
N LEU A 429 20.15 -27.07 -2.59
CA LEU A 429 20.65 -26.91 -1.23
C LEU A 429 19.88 -27.79 -0.24
N GLY A 430 18.54 -27.75 -0.27
CA GLY A 430 17.71 -28.61 0.58
C GLY A 430 17.88 -30.11 0.32
N VAL A 431 18.16 -30.51 -0.92
CA VAL A 431 18.47 -31.91 -1.27
C VAL A 431 19.87 -32.31 -0.80
N ARG A 432 20.86 -31.41 -0.92
CA ARG A 432 22.25 -31.65 -0.52
C ARG A 432 22.40 -31.73 0.99
N ASP A 433 21.65 -30.91 1.73
CA ASP A 433 21.64 -30.90 3.19
C ASP A 433 20.21 -30.80 3.74
N PRO A 434 19.55 -31.94 3.98
CA PRO A 434 18.21 -31.98 4.53
C PRO A 434 18.08 -31.39 5.94
N THR A 435 19.19 -31.23 6.68
CA THR A 435 19.14 -30.62 8.02
C THR A 435 18.73 -29.16 7.94
N LEU A 436 19.08 -28.45 6.87
CA LEU A 436 18.68 -27.07 6.62
C LEU A 436 17.16 -26.93 6.46
N ILE A 437 16.48 -27.95 5.94
CA ILE A 437 15.01 -27.97 5.86
C ILE A 437 14.43 -27.97 7.27
N VAL A 438 14.93 -28.85 8.14
CA VAL A 438 14.47 -28.94 9.54
C VAL A 438 14.75 -27.63 10.28
N SER A 439 15.95 -27.06 10.13
CA SER A 439 16.32 -25.80 10.76
C SER A 439 15.43 -24.64 10.31
N ALA A 440 15.18 -24.49 9.02
CA ALA A 440 14.34 -23.42 8.49
C ALA A 440 12.86 -23.58 8.89
N LEU A 441 12.35 -24.81 8.90
CA LEU A 441 11.00 -25.10 9.39
C LEU A 441 10.85 -24.81 10.89
N GLY A 442 11.90 -25.01 11.68
CA GLY A 442 11.92 -24.75 13.12
C GLY A 442 11.86 -23.28 13.51
N VAL A 443 12.28 -22.36 12.64
CA VAL A 443 12.20 -20.90 12.90
C VAL A 443 10.73 -20.48 12.99
N ASN A 444 10.34 -19.82 14.09
CA ASN A 444 8.98 -19.31 14.36
C ASN A 444 7.89 -20.38 14.15
N LEU A 445 8.19 -21.61 14.57
CA LEU A 445 7.30 -22.75 14.34
C LEU A 445 5.92 -22.56 14.99
N SER A 446 5.86 -21.96 16.19
CA SER A 446 4.60 -21.64 16.87
C SER A 446 3.70 -20.75 16.01
N ASP A 447 4.26 -19.67 15.46
CA ASP A 447 3.50 -18.67 14.70
C ASP A 447 3.07 -19.23 13.36
N LYS A 448 3.96 -19.98 12.70
CA LYS A 448 3.66 -20.73 11.47
C LYS A 448 2.48 -21.68 11.68
N LEU A 449 2.49 -22.48 12.76
CA LEU A 449 1.43 -23.42 13.09
C LEU A 449 0.12 -22.70 13.45
N LEU A 450 0.19 -21.64 14.26
CA LEU A 450 -0.97 -20.85 14.63
C LEU A 450 -1.62 -20.22 13.40
N TYR A 451 -0.83 -19.57 12.55
CA TYR A 451 -1.29 -19.00 11.29
C TYR A 451 -1.96 -20.07 10.43
N PHE A 452 -1.33 -21.24 10.28
CA PHE A 452 -1.88 -22.33 9.48
C PHE A 452 -3.25 -22.80 9.99
N VAL A 453 -3.39 -22.95 11.31
CA VAL A 453 -4.65 -23.30 11.97
C VAL A 453 -5.69 -22.22 11.71
N VAL A 454 -5.38 -20.95 12.03
CA VAL A 454 -6.30 -19.82 11.85
C VAL A 454 -6.70 -19.63 10.38
N PHE A 455 -5.79 -19.87 9.44
CA PHE A 455 -6.05 -19.79 8.00
C PHE A 455 -7.05 -20.85 7.50
N LEU A 456 -7.13 -22.00 8.18
CA LEU A 456 -8.03 -23.10 7.83
C LEU A 456 -9.36 -23.10 8.59
N VAL A 457 -9.45 -22.40 9.73
CA VAL A 457 -10.68 -22.26 10.54
C VAL A 457 -11.86 -21.73 9.72
N PRO A 458 -11.73 -20.69 8.86
CA PRO A 458 -12.82 -20.20 8.03
C PRO A 458 -13.52 -21.27 7.18
N VAL A 459 -12.78 -22.30 6.77
CA VAL A 459 -13.29 -23.42 5.98
C VAL A 459 -13.42 -24.71 6.78
N VAL A 460 -13.33 -24.65 8.12
CA VAL A 460 -13.44 -25.78 9.05
C VAL A 460 -12.52 -26.94 8.63
N PHE A 461 -11.30 -26.62 8.17
CA PHE A 461 -10.29 -27.57 7.68
C PHE A 461 -10.71 -28.44 6.48
N LEU A 462 -11.87 -28.17 5.85
CA LEU A 462 -12.38 -28.99 4.74
C LEU A 462 -11.42 -29.03 3.56
N SER A 463 -10.72 -27.93 3.29
CA SER A 463 -9.76 -27.79 2.19
C SER A 463 -8.60 -28.78 2.26
N LEU A 464 -8.23 -29.30 3.44
CA LEU A 464 -7.17 -30.32 3.57
C LEU A 464 -7.55 -31.66 2.93
N ASN A 465 -8.83 -31.90 2.66
CA ASN A 465 -9.33 -33.11 2.01
C ASN A 465 -9.55 -32.95 0.49
N ASP A 466 -9.12 -31.82 -0.09
CA ASP A 466 -9.22 -31.58 -1.53
C ASP A 466 -7.86 -31.57 -2.22
N GLU A 467 -7.78 -32.24 -3.37
CA GLU A 467 -6.52 -32.35 -4.12
C GLU A 467 -6.02 -31.01 -4.66
N VAL A 468 -6.92 -30.10 -5.06
CA VAL A 468 -6.56 -28.79 -5.63
C VAL A 468 -6.04 -27.87 -4.54
N SER A 469 -6.72 -27.83 -3.38
CA SER A 469 -6.25 -27.04 -2.24
C SER A 469 -4.92 -27.52 -1.70
N VAL A 470 -4.75 -28.83 -1.46
CA VAL A 470 -3.48 -29.38 -0.98
C VAL A 470 -2.37 -29.17 -2.02
N GLY A 471 -2.69 -29.35 -3.29
CA GLY A 471 -1.78 -29.06 -4.40
C GLY A 471 -1.30 -27.62 -4.39
N ALA A 472 -2.18 -26.64 -4.22
CA ALA A 472 -1.83 -25.22 -4.15
C ALA A 472 -1.05 -24.85 -2.86
N LEU A 473 -1.39 -25.48 -1.74
CA LEU A 473 -0.81 -25.21 -0.43
C LEU A 473 0.65 -25.65 -0.33
N ALA A 474 0.99 -26.82 -0.88
CA ALA A 474 2.33 -27.39 -0.82
C ALA A 474 3.45 -26.44 -1.33
N PRO A 475 3.40 -25.88 -2.56
CA PRO A 475 4.43 -24.97 -3.05
C PRO A 475 4.48 -23.65 -2.28
N TYR A 476 3.33 -23.15 -1.79
CA TYR A 476 3.32 -21.96 -0.95
C TYR A 476 4.00 -22.21 0.39
N LEU A 477 3.73 -23.32 1.07
CA LEU A 477 4.39 -23.67 2.34
C LEU A 477 5.88 -23.92 2.13
N LEU A 478 6.27 -24.59 1.03
CA LEU A 478 7.67 -24.75 0.67
C LEU A 478 8.36 -23.39 0.53
N PHE A 479 7.74 -22.44 -0.17
CA PHE A 479 8.30 -21.11 -0.29
C PHE A 479 8.30 -20.36 1.05
N SER A 480 7.15 -20.26 1.72
CA SER A 480 6.97 -19.41 2.90
C SER A 480 7.63 -19.92 4.17
N TRP A 481 7.82 -21.24 4.33
CA TRP A 481 8.37 -21.83 5.55
C TRP A 481 9.80 -22.32 5.39
N PHE A 482 10.21 -22.69 4.17
CA PHE A 482 11.56 -23.17 3.90
C PHE A 482 12.42 -22.11 3.17
N PHE A 483 11.99 -21.63 1.99
CA PHE A 483 12.81 -20.69 1.22
C PHE A 483 12.87 -19.30 1.85
N ALA A 484 11.70 -18.77 2.21
CA ALA A 484 11.53 -17.46 2.78
C ALA A 484 11.50 -17.55 4.31
N GLY A 485 12.20 -16.63 4.98
CA GLY A 485 12.24 -16.55 6.44
C GLY A 485 11.28 -15.54 7.06
N ARG A 486 10.50 -14.84 6.24
CA ARG A 486 9.76 -13.65 6.67
C ARG A 486 8.40 -14.00 7.25
N SER A 487 8.13 -13.49 8.45
CA SER A 487 6.83 -13.47 9.14
C SER A 487 5.67 -13.05 8.23
N ILE A 488 5.90 -12.11 7.32
CA ILE A 488 4.88 -11.55 6.41
C ILE A 488 4.12 -12.61 5.58
N TYR A 489 4.70 -13.79 5.37
CA TYR A 489 4.05 -14.90 4.67
C TYR A 489 3.17 -15.80 5.56
N TYR A 490 3.31 -15.68 6.89
CA TYR A 490 2.61 -16.45 7.91
C TYR A 490 2.11 -15.58 9.08
N MET A 491 1.81 -14.31 8.84
CA MET A 491 1.22 -13.42 9.84
C MET A 491 -0.13 -12.86 9.40
N PHE A 492 -0.88 -12.34 10.37
CA PHE A 492 -2.11 -11.60 10.14
C PHE A 492 -1.80 -10.15 9.75
N GLY A 493 -2.61 -9.51 8.90
CA GLY A 493 -2.39 -8.12 8.45
C GLY A 493 -1.71 -7.95 7.09
N ALA A 494 -1.16 -9.03 6.50
CA ALA A 494 -0.54 -9.00 5.18
C ALA A 494 -1.50 -9.44 4.06
N HIS A 495 -1.17 -9.11 2.79
CA HIS A 495 -1.99 -9.48 1.63
C HIS A 495 -1.59 -10.81 0.95
N TYR A 496 -0.45 -11.41 1.29
CA TYR A 496 0.00 -12.71 0.78
C TYR A 496 -1.00 -13.88 0.92
N PRO A 497 -1.88 -13.92 1.94
CA PRO A 497 -2.93 -14.92 2.01
C PRO A 497 -3.85 -14.96 0.77
N LEU A 498 -3.99 -13.85 0.02
CA LEU A 498 -4.78 -13.81 -1.23
C LEU A 498 -4.32 -14.80 -2.29
N TYR A 499 -3.04 -15.19 -2.28
CA TYR A 499 -2.51 -16.20 -3.20
C TYR A 499 -3.13 -17.58 -2.99
N LEU A 500 -3.48 -17.93 -1.75
CA LEU A 500 -3.99 -19.25 -1.37
C LEU A 500 -5.49 -19.28 -1.09
N LEU A 501 -6.03 -18.20 -0.53
CA LEU A 501 -7.40 -18.11 -0.05
C LEU A 501 -8.45 -18.64 -1.06
N PRO A 502 -8.44 -18.25 -2.35
CA PRO A 502 -9.42 -18.77 -3.30
C PRO A 502 -9.29 -20.28 -3.55
N PHE A 503 -8.08 -20.83 -3.51
CA PHE A 503 -7.88 -22.29 -3.65
C PHE A 503 -8.43 -23.06 -2.45
N LEU A 504 -8.35 -22.51 -1.24
CA LEU A 504 -8.97 -23.12 -0.05
C LEU A 504 -10.49 -23.20 -0.18
N TYR A 505 -11.13 -22.11 -0.62
CA TYR A 505 -12.58 -22.11 -0.80
C TYR A 505 -13.04 -22.98 -1.97
N VAL A 506 -12.26 -23.08 -3.05
CA VAL A 506 -12.51 -24.07 -4.12
C VAL A 506 -12.51 -25.49 -3.56
N GLY A 507 -11.53 -25.88 -2.76
CA GLY A 507 -11.49 -27.22 -2.18
C GLY A 507 -12.56 -27.47 -1.14
N ALA A 508 -12.84 -26.48 -0.28
CA ALA A 508 -13.94 -26.58 0.69
C ALA A 508 -15.29 -26.84 -0.01
N VAL A 509 -15.59 -26.08 -1.07
CA VAL A 509 -16.79 -26.29 -1.89
C VAL A 509 -16.84 -27.70 -2.51
N ARG A 510 -15.71 -28.17 -3.05
CA ARG A 510 -15.62 -29.50 -3.67
C ARG A 510 -15.82 -30.62 -2.65
N VAL A 511 -15.23 -30.51 -1.47
CA VAL A 511 -15.35 -31.50 -0.39
C VAL A 511 -16.79 -31.57 0.10
N VAL A 512 -17.43 -30.42 0.35
CA VAL A 512 -18.86 -30.38 0.72
C VAL A 512 -19.74 -31.02 -0.37
N GLY A 513 -19.47 -30.72 -1.65
CA GLY A 513 -20.25 -31.29 -2.76
C GLY A 513 -20.05 -32.78 -2.99
N ARG A 514 -18.89 -33.34 -2.64
CA ARG A 514 -18.57 -34.78 -2.76
C ARG A 514 -19.05 -35.61 -1.57
N SER A 515 -19.47 -34.99 -0.48
CA SER A 515 -19.59 -35.65 0.83
C SER A 515 -20.57 -36.83 0.84
N ALA A 516 -19.98 -38.02 0.68
CA ALA A 516 -20.23 -39.26 1.43
C ALA A 516 -19.21 -39.41 2.58
N ILE A 517 -18.61 -38.31 3.03
CA ILE A 517 -17.73 -38.24 4.20
C ILE A 517 -18.62 -38.19 5.44
N SER A 518 -18.23 -38.89 6.51
CA SER A 518 -18.84 -38.89 7.85
C SER A 518 -18.77 -37.52 8.57
N ILE A 519 -18.88 -36.42 7.83
CA ILE A 519 -19.16 -35.10 8.36
C ILE A 519 -20.49 -35.25 9.09
N PRO A 520 -20.64 -34.71 10.30
CA PRO A 520 -21.94 -34.67 10.94
C PRO A 520 -22.96 -34.02 10.01
N SER A 521 -24.26 -34.30 10.22
CA SER A 521 -25.36 -33.84 9.34
C SER A 521 -25.15 -32.40 8.82
N GLN A 522 -25.64 -32.07 7.62
CA GLN A 522 -25.51 -30.72 7.03
C GLN A 522 -25.82 -29.58 8.02
N GLU A 523 -26.70 -29.84 8.98
CA GLU A 523 -27.02 -29.00 10.12
C GLU A 523 -25.83 -28.70 11.05
N LEU A 524 -25.02 -29.70 11.44
CA LEU A 524 -23.82 -29.45 12.27
C LEU A 524 -22.76 -28.70 11.48
N LEU A 525 -22.57 -29.00 10.19
CA LEU A 525 -21.64 -28.22 9.36
C LEU A 525 -22.10 -26.76 9.24
N PHE A 526 -23.40 -26.52 9.06
CA PHE A 526 -23.96 -25.18 9.06
C PHE A 526 -23.72 -24.46 10.40
N ARG A 527 -23.94 -25.14 11.54
CA ARG A 527 -23.66 -24.58 12.87
C ARG A 527 -22.19 -24.24 13.07
N LEU A 528 -21.27 -25.10 12.65
CA LEU A 528 -19.83 -24.85 12.72
C LEU A 528 -19.45 -23.61 11.88
N LEU A 529 -19.95 -23.51 10.65
CA LEU A 529 -19.74 -22.33 9.80
C LEU A 529 -20.34 -21.06 10.43
N ALA A 530 -21.52 -21.15 11.05
CA ALA A 530 -22.14 -20.03 11.75
C ALA A 530 -21.31 -19.57 12.96
N THR A 531 -20.75 -20.51 13.74
CA THR A 531 -19.82 -20.19 14.83
C THR A 531 -18.56 -19.52 14.31
N VAL A 532 -17.97 -20.05 13.24
CA VAL A 532 -16.78 -19.46 12.59
C VAL A 532 -17.07 -18.05 12.08
N ILE A 533 -18.24 -17.83 11.49
CA ILE A 533 -18.70 -16.50 11.07
C ILE A 533 -18.78 -15.55 12.27
N ALA A 534 -19.36 -15.98 13.39
CA ALA A 534 -19.45 -15.17 14.60
C ALA A 534 -18.06 -14.82 15.15
N ILE A 535 -17.15 -15.81 15.21
CA ILE A 535 -15.75 -15.60 15.61
C ILE A 535 -15.08 -14.59 14.70
N ASN A 536 -15.23 -14.74 13.38
CA ASN A 536 -14.60 -13.83 12.42
C ASN A 536 -15.09 -12.38 12.56
N ILE A 537 -16.37 -12.17 12.85
CA ILE A 537 -16.93 -10.82 13.12
C ILE A 537 -16.28 -10.22 14.36
N VAL A 538 -16.19 -10.99 15.45
CA VAL A 538 -15.57 -10.54 16.70
C VAL A 538 -14.09 -10.26 16.50
N THR A 539 -13.34 -11.19 15.88
CA THR A 539 -11.92 -11.00 15.57
C THR A 539 -11.70 -9.80 14.67
N GLY A 540 -12.53 -9.62 13.64
CA GLY A 540 -12.46 -8.46 12.75
C GLY A 540 -12.70 -7.13 13.47
N ALA A 541 -13.65 -7.10 14.41
CA ALA A 541 -13.90 -5.92 15.24
C ALA A 541 -12.72 -5.62 16.18
N VAL A 542 -12.21 -6.62 16.90
CA VAL A 542 -11.05 -6.50 17.80
C VAL A 542 -9.83 -6.01 17.04
N VAL A 543 -9.51 -6.62 15.89
CA VAL A 543 -8.43 -6.18 15.00
C VAL A 543 -8.63 -4.73 14.56
N GLY A 544 -9.86 -4.33 14.21
CA GLY A 544 -10.14 -2.95 13.80
C GLY A 544 -9.84 -1.94 14.90
N PHE A 545 -10.12 -2.30 16.16
CA PHE A 545 -9.76 -1.50 17.34
C PHE A 545 -8.26 -1.54 17.65
N ASP A 546 -7.63 -2.71 17.64
CA ASP A 546 -6.19 -2.87 17.93
C ASP A 546 -5.32 -2.15 16.88
N LEU A 547 -5.77 -2.13 15.63
CA LEU A 547 -5.12 -1.37 14.55
C LEU A 547 -5.47 0.11 14.58
N ASN A 548 -6.26 0.61 15.55
CA ASN A 548 -6.75 1.99 15.63
C ASN A 548 -7.46 2.49 14.36
N VAL A 549 -8.00 1.57 13.55
CA VAL A 549 -8.81 1.88 12.36
C VAL A 549 -10.24 2.24 12.76
N VAL A 550 -10.64 1.92 13.99
CA VAL A 550 -11.94 2.29 14.58
C VAL A 550 -11.70 3.12 15.84
N PRO A 551 -12.17 4.39 15.91
CA PRO A 551 -12.99 5.08 14.91
C PRO A 551 -12.22 5.33 13.59
N VAL A 552 -12.95 5.34 12.47
CA VAL A 552 -12.35 5.55 11.14
C VAL A 552 -11.61 6.89 11.15
N PRO A 553 -10.32 6.91 10.80
CA PRO A 553 -9.55 8.15 10.79
C PRO A 553 -10.21 9.19 9.87
N THR A 554 -10.38 10.39 10.40
CA THR A 554 -10.89 11.54 9.65
C THR A 554 -9.82 12.61 9.59
N GLN A 555 -9.91 13.48 8.58
CA GLN A 555 -9.14 14.73 8.55
C GLN A 555 -9.44 15.54 9.81
N ASN A 556 -8.41 16.26 10.26
CA ASN A 556 -8.36 17.13 11.42
C ASN A 556 -7.51 18.37 11.07
N GLU A 557 -7.48 19.37 11.96
CA GLU A 557 -6.75 20.63 11.70
C GLU A 557 -5.26 20.41 11.37
N HIS A 558 -4.63 19.44 12.00
CA HIS A 558 -3.24 19.03 11.73
C HIS A 558 -3.06 18.52 10.29
N THR A 559 -3.88 17.56 9.86
CA THR A 559 -3.81 17.01 8.49
C THR A 559 -4.21 18.02 7.41
N GLU A 560 -5.10 18.96 7.70
CA GLU A 560 -5.37 20.10 6.80
C GLU A 560 -4.15 21.03 6.67
N THR A 561 -3.43 21.26 7.77
CA THR A 561 -2.18 22.02 7.76
C THR A 561 -1.12 21.28 6.94
N LEU A 562 -1.04 19.95 7.05
CA LEU A 562 -0.15 19.13 6.22
C LEU A 562 -0.52 19.21 4.73
N GLU A 563 -1.80 19.22 4.38
CA GLU A 563 -2.25 19.43 3.00
C GLU A 563 -1.81 20.81 2.46
N ARG A 564 -1.96 21.88 3.26
CA ARG A 564 -1.43 23.21 2.91
C ARG A 564 0.08 23.22 2.73
N ALA A 565 0.82 22.49 3.57
CA ALA A 565 2.27 22.34 3.43
C ALA A 565 2.65 21.67 2.10
N ILE A 566 1.91 20.62 1.71
CA ILE A 566 2.10 19.93 0.45
C ILE A 566 1.81 20.86 -0.73
N ASP A 567 0.74 21.65 -0.67
CA ASP A 567 0.32 22.59 -1.71
C ASP A 567 1.26 23.80 -1.83
N GLY A 568 1.92 24.20 -0.73
CA GLY A 568 2.95 25.24 -0.71
C GLY A 568 4.24 24.85 -1.44
N ILE A 569 4.49 23.57 -1.67
CA ILE A 569 5.65 23.07 -2.42
C ILE A 569 5.33 23.08 -3.93
N PRO A 570 6.16 23.71 -4.80
CA PRO A 570 5.93 23.73 -6.24
C PRO A 570 5.75 22.33 -6.84
N ALA A 571 4.77 22.17 -7.72
CA ALA A 571 4.36 20.86 -8.23
C ALA A 571 5.43 20.17 -9.11
N ASP A 572 6.33 20.93 -9.72
CA ASP A 572 7.45 20.46 -10.55
C ASP A 572 8.75 20.23 -9.76
N ALA A 573 8.81 20.72 -8.51
CA ALA A 573 9.96 20.54 -7.64
C ALA A 573 10.16 19.07 -7.27
N SER A 574 11.42 18.68 -7.07
CA SER A 574 11.74 17.36 -6.54
C SER A 574 11.50 17.33 -5.03
N LEU A 575 10.73 16.34 -4.59
CA LEU A 575 10.26 16.22 -3.21
C LEU A 575 10.61 14.83 -2.67
N LEU A 576 11.30 14.77 -1.54
CA LEU A 576 11.44 13.55 -0.76
C LEU A 576 10.59 13.63 0.50
N THR A 577 9.83 12.58 0.78
CA THR A 577 8.95 12.53 1.94
C THR A 577 8.96 11.18 2.65
N GLN A 578 8.21 11.08 3.74
CA GLN A 578 8.01 9.83 4.48
C GLN A 578 6.95 8.93 3.83
N ASN A 579 6.88 7.69 4.28
CA ASN A 579 6.12 6.63 3.63
C ASN A 579 4.60 6.91 3.57
N ASP A 580 3.99 7.43 4.61
CA ASP A 580 2.55 7.70 4.75
C ASP A 580 2.08 9.02 4.13
N ILE A 581 2.98 10.00 3.92
CA ILE A 581 2.70 11.21 3.14
C ILE A 581 2.77 10.94 1.63
N TYR A 582 3.65 10.03 1.21
CA TYR A 582 3.93 9.80 -0.21
C TYR A 582 2.71 9.54 -1.10
N PRO A 583 1.67 8.76 -0.71
CA PRO A 583 0.48 8.56 -1.54
C PRO A 583 -0.25 9.85 -1.95
N HIS A 584 -0.11 10.93 -1.18
CA HIS A 584 -0.73 12.24 -1.45
C HIS A 584 0.05 13.05 -2.48
N VAL A 585 1.35 12.77 -2.62
CA VAL A 585 2.25 13.43 -3.59
C VAL A 585 2.70 12.51 -4.72
N ALA A 586 2.27 11.25 -4.72
CA ALA A 586 2.72 10.21 -5.65
C ALA A 586 2.39 10.48 -7.13
N MET A 587 1.45 11.39 -7.44
CA MET A 587 1.20 11.81 -8.82
C MET A 587 2.23 12.83 -9.34
N ARG A 588 3.09 13.37 -8.47
CA ARG A 588 4.21 14.25 -8.87
C ARG A 588 5.34 13.38 -9.43
N PRO A 589 5.84 13.64 -10.65
CA PRO A 589 6.86 12.79 -11.28
C PRO A 589 8.20 12.83 -10.55
N ASN A 590 8.51 13.91 -9.85
CA ASN A 590 9.75 14.10 -9.10
C ASN A 590 9.59 13.88 -7.59
N ALA A 591 8.49 13.26 -7.15
CA ALA A 591 8.32 12.87 -5.77
C ALA A 591 8.93 11.49 -5.50
N THR A 592 9.53 11.34 -4.33
CA THR A 592 10.11 10.09 -3.83
C THR A 592 9.91 9.99 -2.32
N TYR A 593 10.29 8.87 -1.73
CA TYR A 593 10.14 8.62 -0.32
C TYR A 593 11.15 7.62 0.23
N VAL A 594 11.32 7.62 1.56
CA VAL A 594 12.22 6.73 2.26
C VAL A 594 11.47 5.85 3.24
N VAL A 595 11.79 4.55 3.19
CA VAL A 595 11.22 3.50 4.06
C VAL A 595 12.34 2.74 4.76
N ARG A 596 13.45 2.53 4.06
CA ARG A 596 14.59 1.71 4.47
C ARG A 596 15.86 2.54 4.32
N PRO A 597 16.31 3.24 5.38
CA PRO A 597 17.50 4.09 5.34
C PRO A 597 18.75 3.34 4.88
N ASP A 598 18.87 2.06 5.26
CA ASP A 598 19.95 1.17 4.83
C ASP A 598 19.98 0.98 3.31
N MET A 599 18.84 0.67 2.70
CA MET A 599 18.73 0.50 1.25
C MET A 599 18.92 1.82 0.51
N PHE A 600 18.45 2.92 1.09
CA PHE A 600 18.64 4.26 0.55
C PHE A 600 20.12 4.66 0.54
N HIS A 601 20.84 4.41 1.64
CA HIS A 601 22.28 4.64 1.72
C HIS A 601 23.06 3.79 0.71
N GLN A 602 22.74 2.50 0.60
CA GLN A 602 23.34 1.62 -0.42
C GLN A 602 23.11 2.14 -1.85
N TYR A 603 21.91 2.65 -2.13
CA TYR A 603 21.63 3.27 -3.42
C TYR A 603 22.50 4.50 -3.68
N GLN A 604 22.68 5.36 -2.68
CA GLN A 604 23.53 6.55 -2.81
C GLN A 604 25.01 6.22 -2.99
N LEU A 605 25.50 5.15 -2.34
CA LEU A 605 26.87 4.67 -2.52
C LEU A 605 27.12 4.20 -3.95
N GLU A 606 26.15 3.51 -4.55
CA GLU A 606 26.29 2.94 -5.90
C GLU A 606 26.03 3.97 -7.02
N TYR A 607 25.01 4.83 -6.86
CA TYR A 607 24.54 5.73 -7.93
C TYR A 607 24.74 7.22 -7.64
N GLY A 608 25.30 7.58 -6.49
CA GLY A 608 25.58 8.95 -6.10
C GLY A 608 24.51 9.59 -5.21
N ALA A 609 24.86 10.77 -4.67
CA ALA A 609 24.03 11.45 -3.68
C ALA A 609 22.70 11.96 -4.27
N ILE A 610 21.59 11.48 -3.70
CA ILE A 610 20.25 11.99 -3.96
C ILE A 610 20.08 13.39 -3.37
N THR A 611 19.65 14.37 -4.17
CA THR A 611 19.61 15.79 -3.79
C THR A 611 18.29 16.46 -4.20
N PRO A 612 17.16 16.12 -3.56
CA PRO A 612 15.87 16.75 -3.86
C PRO A 612 15.91 18.26 -3.56
N GLU A 613 14.94 19.01 -4.08
CA GLU A 613 14.80 20.42 -3.76
C GLU A 613 14.15 20.62 -2.38
N TYR A 614 13.16 19.78 -2.08
CA TYR A 614 12.44 19.79 -0.81
C TYR A 614 12.48 18.44 -0.10
N VAL A 615 12.52 18.49 1.23
CA VAL A 615 12.29 17.35 2.11
C VAL A 615 11.12 17.69 3.03
N LEU A 616 10.08 16.85 3.03
CA LEU A 616 8.88 17.03 3.86
C LEU A 616 8.70 15.81 4.77
N TYR A 617 8.55 16.02 6.06
CA TYR A 617 8.14 14.97 6.99
C TYR A 617 7.29 15.53 8.12
N ASP A 618 6.58 14.65 8.80
CA ASP A 618 5.62 14.97 9.86
C ASP A 618 5.81 14.01 11.03
N THR A 619 6.06 14.56 12.22
CA THR A 619 6.32 13.81 13.45
C THR A 619 5.06 13.48 14.26
N ARG A 620 3.87 13.94 13.83
CA ARG A 620 2.59 13.76 14.54
C ARG A 620 1.58 12.89 13.80
N LEU A 621 1.90 12.39 12.60
CA LEU A 621 1.12 11.34 11.94
C LEU A 621 1.22 10.01 12.70
N THR A 622 0.40 9.82 13.73
CA THR A 622 0.39 8.60 14.58
C THR A 622 -0.60 7.54 14.07
N GLY A 623 -0.57 7.23 12.76
CA GLY A 623 -1.51 6.28 12.13
C GLY A 623 -1.08 4.81 12.15
N ARG A 624 0.17 4.49 12.50
CA ARG A 624 0.66 3.12 12.64
C ARG A 624 1.60 3.06 13.85
N PRO A 625 1.93 1.86 14.39
CA PRO A 625 2.95 1.75 15.45
C PRO A 625 4.36 2.22 15.03
N TYR A 626 4.52 2.78 13.83
CA TYR A 626 5.79 3.21 13.28
C TYR A 626 5.73 4.67 12.85
N ASP A 627 6.58 5.49 13.47
CA ASP A 627 6.84 6.87 13.12
C ASP A 627 7.74 6.93 11.87
N TRP A 628 7.12 7.15 10.70
CA TRP A 628 7.83 7.18 9.42
C TRP A 628 8.76 8.38 9.24
N SER A 629 8.60 9.43 10.04
CA SER A 629 9.51 10.58 10.01
C SER A 629 10.93 10.17 10.39
N ARG A 630 11.09 9.17 11.27
CA ARG A 630 12.39 8.62 11.66
C ARG A 630 13.16 8.03 10.50
N ALA A 631 12.48 7.43 9.52
CA ALA A 631 13.14 6.88 8.34
C ALA A 631 13.74 8.00 7.47
N VAL A 632 13.05 9.14 7.35
CA VAL A 632 13.56 10.32 6.64
C VAL A 632 14.71 10.95 7.43
N GLN A 633 14.54 11.13 8.74
CA GLN A 633 15.58 11.68 9.61
C GLN A 633 16.84 10.81 9.63
N ALA A 634 16.72 9.49 9.69
CA ALA A 634 17.88 8.58 9.65
C ALA A 634 18.59 8.59 8.27
N ALA A 635 17.84 8.84 7.19
CA ALA A 635 18.39 8.85 5.83
C ALA A 635 18.97 10.20 5.39
N PHE A 636 18.45 11.31 5.92
CA PHE A 636 18.80 12.68 5.50
C PHE A 636 19.28 13.59 6.64
N GLY A 637 19.22 13.15 7.90
CA GLY A 637 19.41 13.98 9.09
C GLY A 637 20.69 14.80 9.08
N ASP A 638 21.82 14.20 8.68
CA ASP A 638 23.13 14.87 8.62
C ASP A 638 23.15 16.10 7.68
N ARG A 639 22.18 16.19 6.77
CA ARG A 639 22.04 17.26 5.77
C ARG A 639 20.95 18.27 6.14
N LEU A 640 20.08 17.96 7.10
CA LEU A 640 19.06 18.87 7.61
C LEU A 640 19.73 19.91 8.53
N GLY A 641 19.44 21.18 8.31
CA GLY A 641 20.09 22.30 9.00
C GLY A 641 21.46 22.69 8.45
N THR A 642 22.04 21.91 7.53
CA THR A 642 23.31 22.22 6.85
C THR A 642 23.06 22.51 5.37
N GLU A 643 22.83 21.47 4.56
CA GLU A 643 22.52 21.60 3.13
C GLU A 643 21.07 22.05 2.91
N TYR A 644 20.16 21.64 3.79
CA TYR A 644 18.74 21.99 3.72
C TYR A 644 18.36 22.88 4.90
N GLY A 645 17.94 24.11 4.62
CA GLY A 645 17.38 25.00 5.64
C GLY A 645 15.91 24.71 5.86
N LEU A 646 15.46 24.86 7.10
CA LEU A 646 14.03 24.77 7.42
C LEU A 646 13.31 25.96 6.77
N TYR A 647 12.40 25.66 5.84
CA TYR A 647 11.68 26.64 5.04
C TYR A 647 10.34 26.99 5.68
N GLN A 648 9.57 25.96 6.06
CA GLN A 648 8.32 26.12 6.77
C GLN A 648 8.22 25.11 7.93
N TYR A 649 7.53 25.52 8.99
CA TYR A 649 7.20 24.65 10.11
C TYR A 649 5.88 25.07 10.74
N GLN A 650 5.06 24.08 11.08
CA GLN A 650 3.91 24.24 11.98
C GLN A 650 3.51 22.87 12.50
N ASP A 651 3.21 22.76 13.79
CA ASP A 651 2.56 21.57 14.38
C ASP A 651 3.24 20.22 14.06
N GLY A 652 4.57 20.15 14.15
CA GLY A 652 5.35 18.94 13.86
C GLY A 652 5.49 18.59 12.37
N ILE A 653 4.99 19.44 11.47
CA ILE A 653 5.21 19.35 10.02
C ILE A 653 6.46 20.17 9.68
N TYR A 654 7.45 19.51 9.08
CA TYR A 654 8.73 20.12 8.71
C TYR A 654 8.90 20.15 7.19
N VAL A 655 9.04 21.35 6.62
CA VAL A 655 9.39 21.53 5.20
C VAL A 655 10.79 22.12 5.10
N TYR A 656 11.72 21.32 4.62
CA TYR A 656 13.10 21.72 4.36
C TYR A 656 13.31 22.03 2.89
N LYS A 657 14.09 23.08 2.60
CA LYS A 657 14.46 23.48 1.24
C LYS A 657 15.97 23.55 1.09
N ARG A 658 16.49 22.95 0.02
CA ARG A 658 17.92 22.92 -0.27
C ARG A 658 18.48 24.33 -0.47
N GLY A 659 19.58 24.64 0.23
CA GLY A 659 20.25 25.94 0.15
C GLY A 659 19.45 27.11 0.74
N TYR A 660 18.37 26.84 1.47
CA TYR A 660 17.59 27.88 2.12
C TYR A 660 18.29 28.37 3.38
N SER A 661 18.39 29.69 3.55
CA SER A 661 18.94 30.36 4.74
C SER A 661 18.07 31.54 5.19
N GLY A 662 16.86 31.62 4.66
CA GLY A 662 15.89 32.65 5.02
C GLY A 662 15.18 32.37 6.33
N ARG A 663 14.16 33.16 6.60
CA ARG A 663 13.33 33.07 7.80
C ARG A 663 12.34 31.91 7.72
N ILE A 664 12.22 31.13 8.79
CA ILE A 664 11.25 30.03 8.84
C ILE A 664 9.84 30.63 8.83
N ALA A 665 9.06 30.29 7.81
CA ALA A 665 7.66 30.70 7.71
C ALA A 665 6.74 29.67 8.40
N LEU A 666 5.56 30.11 8.81
CA LEU A 666 4.49 29.19 9.15
C LEU A 666 3.93 28.56 7.87
N ILE A 667 3.23 27.44 8.04
CA ILE A 667 2.56 26.78 6.91
C ILE A 667 1.25 27.50 6.61
N ASP A 668 0.56 27.91 7.66
CA ASP A 668 -0.64 28.74 7.60
C ASP A 668 -0.31 30.18 8.00
N ASP A 669 -0.54 31.13 7.09
CA ASP A 669 -0.34 32.55 7.35
C ASP A 669 -1.38 33.11 8.35
N ASP A 670 -2.54 32.44 8.48
CA ASP A 670 -3.62 32.81 9.42
C ASP A 670 -3.50 32.06 10.76
N TYR A 671 -2.36 31.44 11.06
CA TYR A 671 -2.15 30.74 12.33
C TYR A 671 -2.21 31.69 13.53
N GLU A 672 -3.23 31.50 14.35
CA GLU A 672 -3.38 32.17 15.64
C GLU A 672 -3.08 31.18 16.78
N PHE A 673 -2.30 31.63 17.76
CA PHE A 673 -2.08 30.89 19.00
C PHE A 673 -2.46 31.80 20.17
N ASP A 674 -3.54 31.46 20.87
CA ASP A 674 -4.08 32.20 22.00
C ASP A 674 -4.64 31.21 23.03
N GLU A 675 -3.73 30.63 23.81
CA GLU A 675 -4.05 29.59 24.77
C GLU A 675 -3.98 30.11 26.20
N ARG A 676 -4.89 29.65 27.05
CA ARG A 676 -4.88 29.90 28.49
C ARG A 676 -4.69 28.57 29.22
N PHE A 677 -3.63 28.50 30.01
CA PHE A 677 -3.34 27.36 30.88
C PHE A 677 -3.69 27.75 32.31
N ASP A 678 -4.66 27.05 32.90
CA ASP A 678 -5.11 27.30 34.27
C ASP A 678 -4.17 26.64 35.29
N ALA A 679 -4.17 27.12 36.53
CA ALA A 679 -3.23 26.68 37.57
C ALA A 679 -3.24 25.16 37.83
N GLY A 680 -4.35 24.46 37.56
CA GLY A 680 -4.45 23.01 37.69
C GLY A 680 -3.63 22.21 36.67
N GLU A 681 -3.16 22.84 35.59
CA GLU A 681 -2.34 22.19 34.54
C GLU A 681 -0.84 22.22 34.85
N PHE A 682 -0.44 22.86 35.96
CA PHE A 682 0.96 23.04 36.34
C PHE A 682 1.41 22.03 37.37
N GLU A 683 2.67 21.63 37.27
CA GLU A 683 3.33 20.86 38.31
C GLU A 683 3.77 21.77 39.46
N LEU A 684 3.75 21.21 40.67
CA LEU A 684 3.97 21.93 41.92
C LEU A 684 5.21 21.41 42.65
N SER A 685 6.00 22.35 43.18
CA SER A 685 6.98 22.00 44.21
C SER A 685 6.26 21.90 45.55
N GLN A 686 5.95 20.68 45.98
CA GLN A 686 5.12 20.42 47.18
C GLN A 686 5.72 20.99 48.48
N GLU A 687 7.03 21.28 48.50
CA GLU A 687 7.70 21.91 49.64
C GLU A 687 7.44 23.42 49.72
N ASN A 688 7.14 24.07 48.60
CA ASN A 688 7.11 25.54 48.47
C ASN A 688 5.73 26.13 48.13
N ALA A 689 4.81 25.31 47.58
CA ALA A 689 3.48 25.73 47.17
C ALA A 689 2.41 24.65 47.39
N ARG A 690 1.15 25.07 47.50
CA ARG A 690 -0.03 24.20 47.64
C ARG A 690 -1.20 24.74 46.84
N VAL A 691 -2.12 23.86 46.45
CA VAL A 691 -3.39 24.27 45.82
C VAL A 691 -4.38 24.72 46.88
N VAL A 692 -5.04 25.86 46.68
CA VAL A 692 -6.12 26.37 47.54
C VAL A 692 -7.28 26.85 46.65
N GLY A 693 -8.36 26.07 46.60
CA GLY A 693 -9.41 26.29 45.60
C GLY A 693 -8.89 25.93 44.21
N ASP A 694 -9.02 26.86 43.26
CA ASP A 694 -8.50 26.72 41.90
C ASP A 694 -7.13 27.41 41.71
N ASP A 695 -6.55 28.00 42.76
CA ASP A 695 -5.28 28.74 42.70
C ASP A 695 -4.11 27.93 43.27
N ILE A 696 -2.91 28.22 42.78
CA ILE A 696 -1.66 27.83 43.43
C ILE A 696 -1.23 28.92 44.41
N VAL A 697 -0.95 28.55 45.66
CA VAL A 697 -0.53 29.47 46.73
C VAL A 697 0.83 29.04 47.29
N GLY A 698 1.78 29.97 47.33
CA GLY A 698 3.14 29.74 47.82
C GLY A 698 3.70 30.90 48.62
N SER A 699 4.86 30.68 49.27
CA SER A 699 5.63 31.73 49.95
C SER A 699 6.75 32.21 49.04
N GLY A 700 7.01 33.52 48.99
CA GLY A 700 8.16 34.08 48.26
C GLY A 700 9.51 33.96 48.96
N ALA A 701 9.51 33.54 50.24
CA ALA A 701 10.72 33.39 51.04
C ALA A 701 11.45 32.09 50.70
N GLY A 702 12.70 32.19 50.25
CA GLY A 702 13.54 31.04 49.87
C GLY A 702 14.03 31.12 48.44
N GLU A 703 14.51 29.99 47.93
CA GLU A 703 14.97 29.80 46.56
C GLU A 703 14.43 28.46 46.05
N GLY A 704 13.63 28.50 44.97
CA GLY A 704 12.97 27.31 44.43
C GLY A 704 11.76 27.65 43.57
N ASN A 705 11.34 26.72 42.72
CA ASN A 705 10.11 26.86 41.93
C ASN A 705 8.89 26.70 42.85
N LEU A 706 7.88 27.52 42.63
CA LEU A 706 6.54 27.35 43.18
C LEU A 706 5.69 26.48 42.23
N TRP A 707 5.74 26.79 40.93
CA TRP A 707 5.10 26.03 39.85
C TRP A 707 5.95 26.01 38.59
N PHE A 708 5.73 25.01 37.74
CA PHE A 708 6.36 24.86 36.43
C PHE A 708 5.49 24.05 35.46
N GLY A 709 5.84 24.04 34.17
CA GLY A 709 4.99 23.50 33.11
C GLY A 709 3.91 24.50 32.64
N PRO A 710 2.82 24.03 32.01
CA PRO A 710 2.83 22.81 31.20
C PRO A 710 3.94 22.89 30.13
N TYR A 711 4.38 21.75 29.63
CA TYR A 711 5.40 21.68 28.58
C TYR A 711 4.72 21.64 27.21
N ILE A 712 4.86 22.72 26.44
CA ILE A 712 4.24 22.86 25.12
C ILE A 712 5.29 22.98 24.01
N GLU A 713 4.86 22.77 22.77
CA GLU A 713 5.64 23.03 21.57
C GLU A 713 5.12 24.30 20.91
N LEU A 714 6.01 25.25 20.62
CA LEU A 714 5.66 26.50 19.95
C LEU A 714 6.46 26.66 18.65
N PRO A 715 5.81 27.12 17.56
CA PRO A 715 6.52 27.50 16.35
C PRO A 715 7.39 28.75 16.56
N PRO A 716 8.31 29.07 15.64
CA PRO A 716 9.08 30.29 15.71
C PRO A 716 8.18 31.54 15.60
N GLY A 717 8.45 32.56 16.41
CA GLY A 717 7.61 33.76 16.51
C GLY A 717 7.88 34.60 17.75
N ASN A 718 7.19 35.74 17.84
CA ASN A 718 7.16 36.59 19.04
C ASN A 718 5.89 36.32 19.83
N TYR A 719 6.05 36.09 21.11
CA TYR A 719 4.98 35.71 22.01
C TYR A 719 4.90 36.63 23.22
N THR A 720 3.72 36.69 23.82
CA THR A 720 3.50 37.26 25.14
C THR A 720 2.91 36.22 26.07
N ALA A 721 3.54 35.98 27.21
CA ALA A 721 2.98 35.20 28.33
C ALA A 721 2.46 36.17 29.40
N THR A 722 1.16 36.14 29.66
CA THR A 722 0.49 37.00 30.65
C THR A 722 0.04 36.15 31.83
N TYR A 723 0.72 36.32 32.95
CA TYR A 723 0.44 35.61 34.20
C TYR A 723 -0.56 36.40 35.03
N ARG A 724 -1.60 35.74 35.52
CA ARG A 724 -2.54 36.32 36.48
C ARG A 724 -2.13 35.92 37.89
N VAL A 725 -1.62 36.87 38.66
CA VAL A 725 -1.03 36.65 39.98
C VAL A 725 -1.53 37.68 41.00
N ASN A 726 -1.51 37.31 42.28
CA ASN A 726 -1.73 38.22 43.40
C ASN A 726 -0.62 37.99 44.42
N VAL A 727 0.17 39.03 44.70
CA VAL A 727 1.38 38.96 45.50
C VAL A 727 1.27 39.94 46.67
N GLU A 728 1.19 39.40 47.87
CA GLU A 728 1.23 40.17 49.12
C GLU A 728 2.67 40.23 49.63
N SER A 729 3.26 41.42 49.75
CA SER A 729 4.62 41.59 50.31
C SER A 729 4.58 42.28 51.67
N THR A 730 5.53 41.90 52.53
CA THR A 730 5.77 42.57 53.83
C THR A 730 6.92 43.58 53.78
N GLY A 731 7.55 43.80 52.61
CA GLY A 731 8.64 44.75 52.37
C GLY A 731 8.82 45.11 50.89
N ASP A 732 9.90 45.82 50.57
CA ASP A 732 10.17 46.33 49.20
C ASP A 732 10.85 45.30 48.28
N ASP A 733 11.32 44.18 48.82
CA ASP A 733 11.98 43.13 48.05
C ASP A 733 10.99 42.34 47.16
N PRO A 734 11.39 41.94 45.94
CA PRO A 734 10.55 41.13 45.07
C PRO A 734 10.26 39.76 45.70
N VAL A 735 9.01 39.32 45.58
CA VAL A 735 8.49 38.09 46.22
C VAL A 735 8.37 36.94 45.22
N LEU A 736 8.11 37.25 43.94
CA LEU A 736 7.91 36.27 42.87
C LEU A 736 8.84 36.55 41.68
N ARG A 737 9.40 35.50 41.10
CA ARG A 737 10.14 35.52 39.82
C ARG A 737 9.38 34.69 38.80
N LEU A 738 8.88 35.35 37.76
CA LEU A 738 8.24 34.72 36.62
C LEU A 738 9.28 34.52 35.52
N ASN A 739 9.31 33.34 34.91
CA ASN A 739 10.14 33.13 33.74
C ASN A 739 9.53 32.13 32.75
N VAL A 740 9.99 32.23 31.50
CA VAL A 740 9.67 31.28 30.42
C VAL A 740 10.93 30.46 30.15
N GLY A 741 10.84 29.16 30.36
CA GLY A 741 11.86 28.19 29.99
C GLY A 741 11.61 27.66 28.58
N ALA A 742 12.66 27.47 27.79
CA ALA A 742 12.53 26.93 26.43
C ALA A 742 13.58 25.85 26.16
N GLY A 743 13.14 24.74 25.54
CA GLY A 743 13.98 23.59 25.23
C GLY A 743 14.19 22.64 26.42
N HIS A 744 14.86 21.51 26.17
CA HIS A 744 15.04 20.43 27.16
C HIS A 744 15.85 20.83 28.41
N ASN A 745 16.68 21.87 28.32
CA ASN A 745 17.44 22.40 29.45
C ASN A 745 16.71 23.58 30.12
N SER A 746 15.47 23.86 29.72
CA SER A 746 14.64 24.96 30.22
C SER A 746 15.35 26.30 30.24
N ARG A 747 16.06 26.63 29.15
CA ARG A 747 16.82 27.88 29.03
C ARG A 747 15.86 29.04 29.20
N VAL A 748 16.15 29.93 30.16
CA VAL A 748 15.34 31.11 30.40
C VAL A 748 15.42 32.04 29.18
N VAL A 749 14.28 32.25 28.51
CA VAL A 749 14.17 33.15 27.34
C VAL A 749 13.51 34.48 27.68
N ALA A 750 12.76 34.53 28.78
CA ALA A 750 12.26 35.76 29.37
C ALA A 750 12.13 35.58 30.89
N GLU A 751 12.40 36.64 31.65
CA GLU A 751 12.28 36.65 33.10
C GLU A 751 11.81 38.02 33.58
N ARG A 752 11.02 38.05 34.66
CA ARG A 752 10.60 39.25 35.35
C ARG A 752 10.35 38.97 36.83
N THR A 753 10.80 39.87 37.70
CA THR A 753 10.46 39.84 39.13
C THR A 753 9.21 40.69 39.42
N VAL A 754 8.45 40.28 40.42
CA VAL A 754 7.17 40.87 40.82
C VAL A 754 7.21 41.14 42.34
N GLY A 755 6.92 42.40 42.71
CA GLY A 755 6.75 42.84 44.10
C GLY A 755 5.29 42.74 44.55
N ALA A 756 4.86 43.58 45.49
CA ALA A 756 3.46 43.63 45.92
C ALA A 756 2.52 44.07 44.78
N THR A 757 1.35 43.45 44.67
CA THR A 757 0.27 43.81 43.73
C THR A 757 -0.96 44.34 44.49
N ASP A 758 -1.79 45.17 43.85
CA ASP A 758 -3.07 45.62 44.39
C ASP A 758 -4.17 44.61 44.04
N GLY A 759 -4.12 43.44 44.69
CA GLY A 759 -4.97 42.30 44.38
C GLY A 759 -4.49 41.52 43.15
N TRP A 760 -5.43 41.01 42.35
CA TRP A 760 -5.12 40.24 41.14
C TRP A 760 -4.68 41.15 40.00
N GLU A 761 -3.45 40.93 39.52
CA GLU A 761 -2.86 41.68 38.42
C GLU A 761 -2.37 40.75 37.29
N ASN A 762 -2.33 41.30 36.08
CA ASN A 762 -1.79 40.63 34.90
C ASN A 762 -0.36 41.11 34.66
N VAL A 763 0.60 40.19 34.78
CA VAL A 763 2.01 40.44 34.53
C VAL A 763 2.41 39.80 33.20
N THR A 764 2.75 40.63 32.21
CA THR A 764 3.13 40.17 30.87
C THR A 764 4.65 40.12 30.69
N LEU A 765 5.13 39.01 30.12
CA LEU A 765 6.49 38.79 29.63
C LEU A 765 6.43 38.61 28.11
N ALA A 766 7.25 39.35 27.36
CA ALA A 766 7.46 39.11 25.93
C ALA A 766 8.68 38.21 25.73
N PHE A 767 8.58 37.25 24.81
CA PHE A 767 9.68 36.37 24.45
C PHE A 767 9.65 36.04 22.95
N THR A 768 10.80 35.67 22.41
CA THR A 768 10.97 35.38 20.98
C THR A 768 11.60 34.00 20.82
N LEU A 769 11.06 33.22 19.90
CA LEU A 769 11.59 31.93 19.48
C LEU A 769 12.02 32.02 18.02
N ASP A 770 13.29 31.72 17.74
CA ASP A 770 13.88 31.77 16.40
C ASP A 770 13.73 30.47 15.61
N ARG A 771 13.25 29.42 16.28
CA ARG A 771 13.09 28.07 15.76
C ARG A 771 11.90 27.37 16.44
N PRO A 772 11.39 26.28 15.84
CA PRO A 772 10.47 25.37 16.51
C PRO A 772 11.07 24.88 17.83
N THR A 773 10.35 25.05 18.92
CA THR A 773 10.88 24.73 20.25
C THR A 773 9.89 23.89 21.04
N THR A 774 10.32 22.67 21.37
CA THR A 774 9.63 21.76 22.30
C THR A 774 10.04 22.04 23.75
N GLY A 775 9.19 21.68 24.70
CA GLY A 775 9.48 21.85 26.12
C GLY A 775 9.50 23.33 26.54
N VAL A 776 8.67 24.17 25.92
CA VAL A 776 8.43 25.51 26.43
C VAL A 776 7.59 25.39 27.69
N GLU A 777 8.05 25.98 28.78
CA GLU A 777 7.40 25.93 30.10
C GLU A 777 7.27 27.32 30.74
N PHE A 778 6.28 27.49 31.61
CA PHE A 778 5.99 28.74 32.29
C PHE A 778 6.15 28.55 33.80
N ARG A 779 7.06 29.31 34.41
CA ARG A 779 7.46 29.07 35.80
C ARG A 779 7.21 30.29 36.68
N GLY A 780 6.86 30.00 37.93
CA GLY A 780 6.94 30.94 39.04
C GLY A 780 7.85 30.40 40.10
N ALA A 781 8.81 31.20 40.53
CA ALA A 781 9.81 30.84 41.53
C ALA A 781 9.90 31.89 42.64
N GLN A 782 10.40 31.47 43.81
CA GLN A 782 10.68 32.35 44.93
C GLN A 782 11.75 33.39 44.55
N ALA A 783 11.51 34.66 44.90
CA ALA A 783 12.47 35.75 44.65
C ALA A 783 13.22 36.20 45.92
N GLY A 784 12.93 35.61 47.08
CA GLY A 784 13.60 35.87 48.35
C GLY A 784 12.88 36.86 49.26
N GLY A 785 11.95 37.67 48.72
CA GLY A 785 11.11 38.59 49.49
C GLY A 785 10.04 37.86 50.31
N ASN A 786 9.81 38.32 51.55
CA ASN A 786 8.87 37.69 52.47
C ASN A 786 7.42 38.12 52.15
N GLY A 787 6.61 37.18 51.67
CA GLY A 787 5.26 37.46 51.16
C GLY A 787 4.53 36.21 50.66
N THR A 788 3.24 36.35 50.40
CA THR A 788 2.39 35.26 49.86
C THR A 788 2.13 35.50 48.39
N VAL A 789 2.27 34.45 47.57
CA VAL A 789 1.99 34.46 46.13
C VAL A 789 0.76 33.60 45.87
N ARG A 790 -0.16 34.10 45.03
CA ARG A 790 -1.25 33.34 44.43
C ARG A 790 -1.15 33.40 42.91
N PHE A 791 -1.37 32.27 42.24
CA PHE A 791 -1.34 32.12 40.78
C PHE A 791 -2.62 31.44 40.30
N ASP A 792 -3.25 32.03 39.28
CA ASP A 792 -4.50 31.56 38.67
C ASP A 792 -4.27 30.91 37.31
N ALA A 793 -3.54 31.57 36.40
CA ALA A 793 -3.31 31.07 35.04
C ALA A 793 -2.23 31.86 34.30
N VAL A 794 -1.75 31.29 33.18
CA VAL A 794 -0.98 32.02 32.16
C VAL A 794 -1.73 31.99 30.83
N ARG A 795 -1.82 33.15 30.16
CA ARG A 795 -2.32 33.26 28.79
C ARG A 795 -1.16 33.55 27.84
N VAL A 796 -1.00 32.74 26.80
CA VAL A 796 0.11 32.81 25.85
C VAL A 796 -0.45 33.15 24.48
N VAL A 797 0.05 34.26 23.90
CA VAL A 797 -0.45 34.80 22.64
C VAL A 797 0.70 34.99 21.65
N LEU A 798 0.58 34.45 20.44
CA LEU A 798 1.45 34.78 19.30
C LEU A 798 1.12 36.19 18.80
N GLN A 799 2.10 37.09 18.86
CA GLN A 799 1.95 38.50 18.48
C GLN A 799 2.30 38.73 17.00
N SER A 800 3.37 38.08 16.54
CA SER A 800 3.83 38.19 15.17
C SER A 800 4.75 37.03 14.83
N THR A 801 4.71 36.59 13.58
CA THR A 801 5.76 35.73 13.03
C THR A 801 7.07 36.49 12.84
N ASP A 802 7.06 37.83 12.96
CA ASP A 802 8.20 38.74 12.80
C ASP A 802 9.27 38.70 13.92
N TYR A 803 10.00 37.60 14.07
CA TYR A 803 11.20 37.53 14.92
C TYR A 803 12.48 38.02 14.19
N GLU A 804 13.30 38.87 14.84
CA GLU A 804 14.59 39.32 14.29
C GLU A 804 15.65 38.20 14.36
N THR A 805 16.28 37.89 13.24
CA THR A 805 17.48 37.05 13.21
C THR A 805 18.65 37.85 13.77
N GLY A 806 18.93 37.72 15.07
CA GLY A 806 20.16 38.25 15.65
C GLY A 806 21.38 37.63 14.97
N GLY A 807 22.02 38.38 14.06
CA GLY A 807 23.31 38.01 13.49
C GLY A 807 24.37 37.89 14.60
N PRO A 808 25.41 37.05 14.42
CA PRO A 808 26.35 36.75 15.49
C PRO A 808 27.16 38.00 15.85
N GLY A 809 26.96 38.51 17.07
CA GLY A 809 27.94 39.35 17.72
C GLY A 809 29.25 38.58 17.85
N ASN A 810 30.34 39.17 17.38
CA ASN A 810 31.72 38.69 17.49
C ASN A 810 32.10 38.46 18.96
N GLY A 811 31.72 37.31 19.50
CA GLY A 811 32.30 36.67 20.66
C GLY A 811 32.62 35.26 20.21
N THR A 812 33.89 34.87 20.28
CA THR A 812 34.32 33.49 20.05
C THR A 812 33.61 32.57 21.04
N THR A 813 32.48 32.01 20.62
CA THR A 813 31.76 30.92 21.29
C THR A 813 31.47 29.85 20.27
N ALA A 814 31.78 28.62 20.66
CA ALA A 814 31.78 27.42 19.84
C ALA A 814 30.55 27.30 18.94
N ALA A 815 30.79 26.93 17.68
CA ALA A 815 29.79 26.29 16.83
C ALA A 815 29.03 25.28 17.70
N GLY A 816 27.69 25.41 17.74
CA GLY A 816 26.83 24.44 18.39
C GLY A 816 27.22 23.07 17.88
N SER A 817 27.87 22.30 18.76
CA SER A 817 28.31 20.97 18.46
C SER A 817 27.06 20.17 18.10
N ALA A 818 26.96 19.80 16.83
CA ALA A 818 26.29 18.58 16.46
C ALA A 818 26.74 17.53 17.49
N VAL A 819 25.77 16.86 18.11
CA VAL A 819 26.04 15.75 19.01
C VAL A 819 27.04 14.83 18.30
N PRO A 820 28.23 14.57 18.87
CA PRO A 820 29.26 13.78 18.19
C PRO A 820 28.69 12.43 17.75
N PRO A 821 29.05 11.91 16.56
CA PRO A 821 28.59 10.60 16.07
C PRO A 821 28.81 9.46 17.08
N GLU A 822 29.81 9.61 17.95
CA GLU A 822 30.24 8.66 18.97
C GLU A 822 29.24 8.55 20.13
N LEU A 823 28.53 9.63 20.49
CA LEU A 823 27.47 9.63 21.52
C LEU A 823 26.15 9.04 21.01
N TRP A 824 25.94 9.04 19.69
CA TRP A 824 24.81 8.36 19.04
C TRP A 824 25.00 6.84 18.97
N MET A 825 26.24 6.33 18.92
CA MET A 825 26.53 4.90 18.84
C MET A 825 26.42 4.18 20.20
N GLU A 826 26.70 4.84 21.32
CA GLU A 826 26.54 4.23 22.65
C GLU A 826 25.07 4.16 23.12
N LEU A 827 24.21 5.08 22.67
CA LEU A 827 22.75 5.02 22.91
C LEU A 827 21.99 4.12 21.90
N ASN A 828 22.62 3.71 20.79
CA ASN A 828 21.99 2.92 19.71
C ASN A 828 22.72 1.61 19.37
N SER A 829 23.42 0.99 20.33
CA SER A 829 23.83 -0.40 20.18
C SER A 829 22.65 -1.35 20.44
N VAL A 830 21.58 -1.18 19.66
CA VAL A 830 20.57 -2.22 19.48
C VAL A 830 21.16 -3.25 18.52
N PRO A 831 21.20 -4.56 18.88
CA PRO A 831 21.56 -5.60 17.94
C PRO A 831 20.67 -5.49 16.70
N ALA A 832 21.21 -5.79 15.52
CA ALA A 832 20.40 -5.98 14.33
C ALA A 832 19.49 -7.20 14.55
N GLU A 833 18.35 -6.99 15.20
CA GLU A 833 17.27 -7.96 15.37
C GLU A 833 15.99 -7.47 14.71
N ASP A 834 15.17 -8.45 14.40
CA ASP A 834 14.20 -8.51 13.33
C ASP A 834 12.97 -7.57 13.49
N ASP A 835 12.35 -7.28 12.34
CA ASP A 835 10.90 -7.07 12.12
C ASP A 835 10.09 -6.26 13.16
N PRO A 836 9.57 -5.06 12.83
CA PRO A 836 8.83 -4.23 13.78
C PRO A 836 7.37 -4.69 13.89
N SER A 837 7.15 -5.80 14.56
CA SER A 837 5.90 -6.13 15.23
C SER A 837 6.19 -7.23 16.24
N VAL A 838 5.86 -7.00 17.53
CA VAL A 838 6.06 -7.90 18.70
C VAL A 838 7.49 -7.74 19.27
N ASP A 839 7.79 -7.33 20.51
CA ASP A 839 7.09 -7.35 21.81
C ASP A 839 7.59 -6.22 22.73
N ALA A 840 6.71 -5.77 23.63
CA ALA A 840 7.04 -4.96 24.81
C ALA A 840 6.62 -5.75 26.06
N ASN A 841 7.54 -6.50 26.66
CA ASN A 841 7.61 -6.75 28.10
C ASN A 841 8.77 -7.72 28.40
N GLU A 842 9.77 -7.22 29.14
CA GLU A 842 10.45 -7.89 30.26
C GLU A 842 11.71 -7.08 30.57
N SER A 843 11.66 -6.28 31.64
CA SER A 843 12.80 -5.61 32.23
C SER A 843 13.20 -6.35 33.50
N ASP A 844 14.22 -7.19 33.42
CA ASP A 844 14.97 -7.67 34.60
C ASP A 844 16.38 -7.07 34.54
N ALA A 845 16.60 -6.04 35.37
CA ALA A 845 17.91 -5.51 35.68
C ALA A 845 18.24 -5.83 37.15
N ASP A 846 19.04 -6.88 37.34
CA ASP A 846 19.75 -7.14 38.59
C ASP A 846 21.02 -6.29 38.65
N VAL A 847 21.08 -5.28 39.53
CA VAL A 847 22.32 -4.85 40.18
C VAL A 847 22.06 -4.56 41.66
N ASN A 848 22.70 -5.37 42.49
CA ASN A 848 22.84 -5.31 43.94
C ASN A 848 23.08 -3.90 44.53
N ALA A 849 22.41 -3.61 45.66
CA ALA A 849 23.07 -3.17 46.91
C ALA A 849 22.11 -3.23 48.13
N ASN A 850 22.44 -4.14 49.06
CA ASN A 850 22.31 -4.11 50.52
C ASN A 850 21.07 -3.55 51.26
N GLU A 851 20.54 -4.46 52.10
CA GLU A 851 20.23 -4.33 53.53
C GLU A 851 18.88 -3.76 54.01
N SER A 852 18.21 -4.66 54.77
CA SER A 852 17.49 -4.46 56.03
C SER A 852 15.97 -4.20 56.03
N ASP A 853 15.28 -5.21 56.58
CA ASP A 853 14.27 -5.16 57.63
C ASP A 853 12.84 -4.64 57.34
N ALA A 854 11.93 -5.64 57.25
CA ALA A 854 10.82 -5.92 58.16
C ALA A 854 9.57 -4.99 58.24
N GLU A 855 8.41 -5.68 58.23
CA GLU A 855 7.09 -5.31 58.82
C GLU A 855 6.30 -4.15 58.14
N THR A 856 4.96 -4.09 58.04
CA THR A 856 3.76 -4.90 58.35
C THR A 856 2.54 -4.14 57.76
N ASP A 857 1.41 -4.86 57.64
CA ASP A 857 0.01 -4.40 57.73
C ASP A 857 -0.66 -3.54 56.63
N ASP A 858 -1.51 -4.24 55.85
CA ASP A 858 -2.98 -4.19 55.89
C ASP A 858 -3.71 -2.82 55.86
N THR A 859 -4.43 -2.55 54.77
CA THR A 859 -5.88 -2.22 54.70
C THR A 859 -6.27 -1.74 53.29
N GLY A 860 -7.27 -2.38 52.65
CA GLY A 860 -7.92 -1.89 51.42
C GLY A 860 -9.00 -0.82 51.68
N PRO A 861 -9.92 -0.49 50.73
CA PRO A 861 -10.07 -0.98 49.36
C PRO A 861 -10.42 0.10 48.28
N ALA A 862 -10.50 -0.35 47.01
CA ALA A 862 -11.43 0.06 45.92
C ALA A 862 -10.90 0.79 44.66
N GLU A 863 -11.12 0.08 43.53
CA GLU A 863 -11.60 0.52 42.20
C GLU A 863 -10.68 0.73 40.97
N THR A 864 -11.01 -0.07 39.93
CA THR A 864 -10.73 0.00 38.48
C THR A 864 -9.28 -0.25 38.01
N GLY A 865 -8.96 -1.11 37.05
CA GLY A 865 -9.75 -1.88 36.08
C GLY A 865 -8.89 -2.16 34.85
N GLY A 866 -7.87 -3.02 34.96
CA GLY A 866 -7.07 -3.50 33.83
C GLY A 866 -7.50 -4.90 33.40
N SER A 867 -8.02 -5.04 32.17
CA SER A 867 -8.40 -6.34 31.60
C SER A 867 -7.28 -6.87 30.69
N GLY A 868 -6.49 -7.82 31.22
CA GLY A 868 -5.63 -8.70 30.43
C GLY A 868 -6.43 -9.83 29.77
N VAL A 869 -5.99 -10.25 28.58
CA VAL A 869 -6.55 -11.40 27.87
C VAL A 869 -5.88 -12.69 28.32
N ALA A 870 -6.73 -13.70 28.49
CA ALA A 870 -6.52 -15.00 29.13
C ALA A 870 -5.39 -15.87 28.56
N ARG A 871 -4.49 -16.31 29.44
CA ARG A 871 -3.65 -17.51 29.27
C ARG A 871 -4.49 -18.76 29.54
N LEU A 872 -4.55 -19.68 28.57
CA LEU A 872 -5.12 -21.02 28.75
C LEU A 872 -3.99 -22.06 28.90
N ALA A 873 -3.84 -22.51 30.15
CA ALA A 873 -3.33 -23.80 30.66
C ALA A 873 -2.14 -24.52 29.95
N ALA A 874 -1.01 -24.54 30.66
CA ALA A 874 0.12 -25.43 30.46
C ALA A 874 -0.08 -26.80 31.15
N PHE A 875 0.62 -27.83 30.65
CA PHE A 875 1.03 -29.01 31.44
C PHE A 875 2.53 -29.32 31.19
N PRO A 876 3.26 -29.89 32.17
CA PRO A 876 4.72 -29.80 32.27
C PRO A 876 5.45 -31.11 31.93
N ALA A 877 6.70 -31.02 31.51
CA ALA A 877 7.82 -31.84 32.00
C ALA A 877 9.14 -31.38 31.36
N GLY A 878 10.08 -31.00 32.22
CA GLY A 878 11.42 -30.55 31.82
C GLY A 878 12.36 -31.69 31.46
N LEU A 879 13.40 -31.35 30.71
CA LEU A 879 14.68 -32.05 30.68
C LEU A 879 15.77 -31.01 30.36
N THR A 880 16.63 -30.81 31.34
CA THR A 880 17.82 -29.97 31.29
C THR A 880 18.91 -30.62 30.43
N THR A 881 19.51 -29.88 29.48
CA THR A 881 20.80 -30.22 28.89
C THR A 881 21.67 -28.97 28.85
N GLY A 882 22.87 -29.06 29.42
CA GLY A 882 23.79 -27.96 29.71
C GLY A 882 24.44 -27.26 28.49
N PRO A 883 25.35 -26.30 28.74
CA PRO A 883 25.82 -25.36 27.74
C PRO A 883 26.79 -25.99 26.71
N PRO A 884 26.82 -25.50 25.46
CA PRO A 884 27.70 -26.01 24.42
C PRO A 884 29.16 -25.53 24.59
N PRO A 885 30.15 -26.26 24.06
CA PRO A 885 31.56 -25.90 24.15
C PRO A 885 31.97 -24.83 23.12
N ALA A 886 33.06 -24.15 23.44
CA ALA A 886 33.65 -23.02 22.71
C ALA A 886 34.01 -23.31 21.23
N SER A 887 33.83 -22.28 20.39
CA SER A 887 34.21 -22.26 18.97
C SER A 887 35.74 -22.26 18.76
N PRO A 888 36.27 -22.96 17.74
CA PRO A 888 37.67 -22.81 17.34
C PRO A 888 37.89 -21.65 16.37
N ALA A 889 39.06 -21.05 16.49
CA ALA A 889 39.53 -19.84 15.81
C ALA A 889 39.58 -19.93 14.27
N ARG A 890 39.31 -18.78 13.63
CA ARG A 890 39.55 -18.51 12.19
C ARG A 890 41.05 -18.53 11.86
N PRO A 891 41.50 -19.11 10.74
CA PRO A 891 42.82 -18.83 10.19
C PRO A 891 42.80 -17.57 9.31
N SER A 892 43.97 -16.92 9.29
CA SER A 892 44.31 -15.63 8.69
C SER A 892 44.29 -15.62 7.16
N ARG A 893 43.92 -14.45 6.62
CA ARG A 893 44.07 -14.02 5.22
C ARG A 893 45.53 -14.18 4.75
N ILE A 894 45.70 -14.74 3.55
CA ILE A 894 46.92 -14.64 2.74
C ILE A 894 46.64 -13.64 1.63
N ASP A 895 47.45 -12.59 1.59
CA ASP A 895 47.62 -11.68 0.45
C ASP A 895 48.18 -12.43 -0.75
N SER A 896 47.63 -12.18 -1.94
CA SER A 896 48.40 -12.34 -3.17
C SER A 896 47.90 -11.38 -4.25
N ASP A 897 48.56 -10.23 -4.31
CA ASP A 897 48.85 -9.56 -5.58
C ASP A 897 49.59 -10.53 -6.50
N ARG A 898 49.04 -10.80 -7.69
CA ARG A 898 49.79 -11.00 -8.94
C ARG A 898 48.83 -11.28 -10.10
N ALA A 899 48.73 -10.30 -10.99
CA ALA A 899 48.35 -10.53 -12.38
C ALA A 899 49.38 -11.44 -13.07
N PRO A 900 48.95 -12.20 -14.08
CA PRO A 900 49.72 -12.19 -15.32
C PRO A 900 48.83 -12.06 -16.56
N SER A 901 49.23 -11.10 -17.37
CA SER A 901 49.03 -11.05 -18.82
C SER A 901 49.74 -12.22 -19.50
N ALA A 902 49.05 -12.96 -20.36
CA ALA A 902 49.62 -13.54 -21.57
C ALA A 902 48.48 -13.98 -22.51
N GLU A 903 48.60 -13.54 -23.74
CA GLU A 903 47.69 -13.71 -24.86
C GLU A 903 48.21 -14.84 -25.77
N VAL A 904 47.31 -15.37 -26.62
CA VAL A 904 47.52 -16.02 -27.93
C VAL A 904 47.52 -17.57 -28.04
N SER A 905 46.63 -18.01 -28.95
CA SER A 905 46.55 -19.25 -29.79
C SER A 905 46.27 -20.59 -29.08
N ASP A 906 45.43 -21.50 -29.57
CA ASP A 906 44.67 -21.70 -30.83
C ASP A 906 43.49 -22.66 -30.53
N GLU A 907 42.48 -22.65 -31.43
CA GLU A 907 41.21 -23.43 -31.51
C GLU A 907 39.96 -22.94 -30.75
#